data_AF-A0A2E8MAQ7-F1
#
_entry.id   AF-A0A2E8MAQ7-F1
#
_cell.length_a   1.000
_cell.length_b   1.000
_cell.length_c   1.000
_cell.angle_alpha   90.00
_cell.angle_beta   90.00
_cell.angle_gamma   90.00
#
_symmetry.space_group_name_H-M   'P 1'
#
loop_
_entity.id
_entity.type
_entity.pdbx_description
1 polymer ?
#
loop_
_entity_poly.entity_id
_entity_poly.type
_entity_poly.pdbx_seq_one_letter_code
_entity_poly.pdbx_strand_id
1 'polypeptide(L)'
;MKFLLTLILGIAGVSSLYSADLAPRPNILYFYVDDMGWGSIGPNGQAERKAKGLPYVRTPNLNRLAAKGVNFRRGYGCHVCSPARSSQQSGFHQGHTFADRNDPNNAKKAMRSDDILMGDALFAAGYTTGYWGKWGYGGSKDMVDPKIENIQTLPTSHGYQFALTELHHVRAHTFFQPTLWSAPAQKGAVGGLELIPNSMAKYARREDYPESPSYQSHPDYPKTGYCDDAYAFAALDFVRANAKAYRKNGKPFFGLFAAQIPHAPFAEVSKLPKWNEAYKGDEGFSDLPKQAQQWAAMVTRIDAHFGNILAALEDPNGDGDKSDSVADNTLVIFQSDNGGPGGANNTVYDANGGLLGNKGSIHEGGIRVPLIMRWPKKIKAGSSSDQVVDVTDLLPTFCELSGAEVPLGIDGVSIAPTLTGEGIQRQREFIIHEAGNGQSIIRGKDKLVRSARGRKKKAGPVKFALYDLKADHGEKTDLAGANPNLVTELKALLLGERVDERHGFANTYHTWSGEGGALTSDANNWSDYQYANAGVTYTTDDGAPQLSWVAKIENKGESKAVAKAEANLEFLGLEIVGSSSGAEQVLKLGSNINLIGRNEIRLSQGGQLKLNGGTVSTLRWIDIAEGATLGGHGQIVGDVNNKGTISIEGKGLEIDGEVTLGGTLSMKTKLDETKPGKPMTILKAKSIKGSFENTELEIPGKNNFEMIVGYTGTSVTLTAKKK
;
A
#
# COMPACT_ATOMS: atom_id res chain seq x y z
N MET A 1 45.63 -61.47 8.65
CA MET A 1 44.72 -60.42 9.19
C MET A 1 45.40 -59.07 8.99
N LYS A 2 44.67 -58.08 8.46
CA LYS A 2 45.11 -56.73 8.01
C LYS A 2 45.57 -56.62 6.55
N PHE A 3 44.61 -56.39 5.66
CA PHE A 3 44.82 -55.61 4.43
C PHE A 3 44.25 -54.22 4.65
N LEU A 4 45.09 -53.21 4.42
CA LEU A 4 44.83 -51.78 4.60
C LEU A 4 43.99 -51.28 3.41
N LEU A 5 42.78 -50.77 3.68
CA LEU A 5 41.98 -50.03 2.69
C LEU A 5 42.37 -48.56 2.78
N THR A 6 42.96 -48.01 1.72
CA THR A 6 43.23 -46.57 1.59
C THR A 6 41.98 -45.88 1.07
N LEU A 7 41.31 -45.11 1.93
CA LEU A 7 40.14 -44.29 1.60
C LEU A 7 40.62 -42.95 1.04
N ILE A 8 40.38 -42.69 -0.25
CA ILE A 8 40.60 -41.37 -0.88
C ILE A 8 39.38 -40.50 -0.54
N LEU A 9 39.54 -39.55 0.39
CA LEU A 9 38.56 -38.48 0.60
C LEU A 9 38.71 -37.43 -0.51
N GLY A 10 37.72 -37.37 -1.41
CA GLY A 10 37.54 -36.23 -2.31
C GLY A 10 37.00 -35.03 -1.52
N ILE A 11 37.80 -33.98 -1.39
CA ILE A 11 37.36 -32.69 -0.87
C ILE A 11 36.55 -32.01 -1.97
N ALA A 12 35.22 -32.07 -1.87
CA ALA A 12 34.35 -31.18 -2.62
C ALA A 12 34.49 -29.77 -2.02
N GLY A 13 35.21 -28.91 -2.72
CA GLY A 13 35.25 -27.48 -2.44
C GLY A 13 33.85 -26.90 -2.66
N VAL A 14 33.11 -26.67 -1.58
CA VAL A 14 31.90 -25.85 -1.62
C VAL A 14 32.36 -24.42 -1.84
N SER A 15 32.31 -23.97 -3.09
CA SER A 15 32.43 -22.56 -3.43
C SER A 15 31.30 -21.84 -2.71
N SER A 16 31.62 -21.13 -1.62
CA SER A 16 30.74 -20.11 -1.06
C SER A 16 30.44 -19.11 -2.18
N LEU A 17 29.28 -19.26 -2.80
CA LEU A 17 28.67 -18.20 -3.58
C LEU A 17 28.60 -17.00 -2.64
N TYR A 18 29.39 -15.98 -2.95
CA TYR A 18 29.24 -14.66 -2.34
C TYR A 18 27.77 -14.29 -2.49
N SER A 19 27.04 -14.29 -1.37
CA SER A 19 25.80 -13.56 -1.28
C SER A 19 26.20 -12.12 -1.55
N ALA A 20 25.82 -11.59 -2.71
CA ALA A 20 25.86 -10.14 -2.91
C ALA A 20 25.15 -9.57 -1.68
N ASP A 21 25.84 -8.72 -0.90
CA ASP A 21 25.30 -8.09 0.30
C ASP A 21 24.03 -7.34 -0.11
N LEU A 22 22.88 -8.02 0.00
CA LEU A 22 21.58 -7.40 -0.14
C LEU A 22 21.57 -6.31 0.91
N ALA A 23 21.32 -5.07 0.49
CA ALA A 23 21.22 -3.95 1.39
C ALA A 23 20.34 -4.34 2.59
N PRO A 24 20.77 -4.08 3.84
CA PRO A 24 20.10 -4.63 5.00
C PRO A 24 18.64 -4.17 5.04
N ARG A 25 17.72 -5.13 4.93
CA ARG A 25 16.27 -4.88 4.96
C ARG A 25 15.88 -4.17 6.26
N PRO A 26 15.07 -3.10 6.22
CA PRO A 26 14.73 -2.34 7.41
C PRO A 26 13.73 -3.08 8.30
N ASN A 27 13.78 -2.80 9.60
CA ASN A 27 12.61 -2.98 10.45
C ASN A 27 11.57 -1.92 10.08
N ILE A 28 10.29 -2.24 10.22
CA ILE A 28 9.18 -1.34 9.88
C ILE A 28 8.28 -1.20 11.11
N LEU A 29 8.07 0.03 11.57
CA LEU A 29 7.15 0.35 12.65
C LEU A 29 6.15 1.40 12.16
N TYR A 30 4.87 1.03 12.14
CA TYR A 30 3.82 1.89 11.61
C TYR A 30 2.78 2.18 12.70
N PHE A 31 2.79 3.44 13.16
CA PHE A 31 1.77 4.03 14.02
C PHE A 31 0.62 4.58 13.20
N TYR A 32 -0.58 4.11 13.49
CA TYR A 32 -1.80 4.46 12.77
C TYR A 32 -2.90 4.84 13.76
N VAL A 33 -3.51 6.01 13.60
CA VAL A 33 -4.53 6.55 14.53
C VAL A 33 -5.88 6.71 13.86
N ASP A 34 -6.94 6.70 14.65
CA ASP A 34 -8.33 6.84 14.18
C ASP A 34 -8.82 8.26 14.51
N ASP A 35 -9.24 9.03 13.50
CA ASP A 35 -9.84 10.38 13.66
C ASP A 35 -8.88 11.53 14.04
N MET A 36 -7.60 11.46 13.68
CA MET A 36 -6.66 12.59 13.88
C MET A 36 -6.53 13.47 12.63
N GLY A 37 -7.12 14.67 12.67
CA GLY A 37 -7.11 15.60 11.54
C GLY A 37 -5.74 16.15 11.17
N TRP A 38 -5.59 16.62 9.93
CA TRP A 38 -4.32 17.10 9.38
C TRP A 38 -3.61 18.13 10.27
N GLY A 39 -4.35 19.10 10.81
CA GLY A 39 -3.84 20.19 11.64
C GLY A 39 -3.51 19.80 13.08
N SER A 40 -3.64 18.53 13.46
CA SER A 40 -3.53 18.05 14.85
C SER A 40 -2.09 17.88 15.36
N ILE A 41 -1.09 17.97 14.49
CA ILE A 41 0.32 17.79 14.83
C ILE A 41 1.10 19.10 14.71
N GLY A 42 2.23 19.19 15.43
CA GLY A 42 3.12 20.36 15.41
C GLY A 42 3.38 20.95 14.02
N PRO A 43 3.95 20.18 13.06
CA PRO A 43 4.34 20.73 11.76
C PRO A 43 3.17 21.10 10.84
N ASN A 44 1.93 20.74 11.18
CA ASN A 44 0.74 21.03 10.37
C ASN A 44 -0.18 22.08 11.00
N GLY A 45 0.25 22.76 12.06
CA GLY A 45 -0.47 23.91 12.61
C GLY A 45 -0.30 24.10 14.11
N GLN A 46 -0.16 23.02 14.89
CA GLN A 46 -0.10 23.16 16.35
C GLN A 46 1.12 23.94 16.86
N ALA A 47 2.26 23.87 16.15
CA ALA A 47 3.44 24.67 16.51
C ALA A 47 3.19 26.17 16.31
N GLU A 48 2.52 26.56 15.23
CA GLU A 48 2.13 27.95 14.96
C GLU A 48 1.11 28.46 15.98
N ARG A 49 0.11 27.63 16.32
CA ARG A 49 -0.88 27.96 17.35
C ARG A 49 -0.24 28.22 18.70
N LYS A 50 0.69 27.34 19.12
CA LYS A 50 1.48 27.53 20.34
C LYS A 50 2.24 28.85 20.32
N ALA A 51 2.91 29.17 19.20
CA ALA A 51 3.66 30.42 19.07
C ALA A 51 2.77 31.67 19.17
N LYS A 52 1.49 31.57 18.80
CA LYS A 52 0.48 32.64 18.90
C LYS A 52 -0.22 32.70 20.26
N GLY A 53 0.14 31.84 21.23
CA GLY A 53 -0.56 31.76 22.52
C GLY A 53 -2.01 31.27 22.40
N LEU A 54 -2.36 30.58 21.31
CA LEU A 54 -3.68 29.99 21.13
C LEU A 54 -3.74 28.60 21.77
N PRO A 55 -4.94 28.10 22.15
CA PRO A 55 -5.12 26.71 22.54
C PRO A 55 -4.54 25.77 21.48
N TYR A 56 -3.69 24.83 21.93
CA TYR A 56 -2.99 23.90 21.06
C TYR A 56 -2.92 22.51 21.71
N VAL A 57 -2.74 21.49 20.88
CA VAL A 57 -2.58 20.09 21.30
C VAL A 57 -1.11 19.71 21.38
N ARG A 58 -0.74 18.98 22.44
CA ARG A 58 0.64 18.61 22.74
C ARG A 58 1.00 17.26 22.10
N THR A 59 1.88 17.28 21.11
CA THR A 59 2.42 16.08 20.43
C THR A 59 3.97 16.08 20.38
N PRO A 60 4.67 16.16 21.53
CA PRO A 60 6.13 16.31 21.54
C PRO A 60 6.87 15.17 20.83
N ASN A 61 6.37 13.93 20.87
CA ASN A 61 7.04 12.80 20.24
C ASN A 61 6.85 12.80 18.72
N LEU A 62 5.67 13.13 18.22
CA LEU A 62 5.43 13.33 16.79
C LEU A 62 6.22 14.54 16.27
N ASN A 63 6.36 15.61 17.07
CA ASN A 63 7.21 16.75 16.71
C ASN A 63 8.68 16.33 16.58
N ARG A 64 9.17 15.50 17.51
CA ARG A 64 10.52 14.92 17.44
C ARG A 64 10.67 13.96 16.25
N LEU A 65 9.65 13.17 15.95
CA LEU A 65 9.63 12.28 14.78
C LEU A 65 9.74 13.08 13.47
N ALA A 66 8.95 14.15 13.33
CA ALA A 66 9.01 15.05 12.18
C ALA A 66 10.36 15.78 12.08
N ALA A 67 10.89 16.30 13.19
CA ALA A 67 12.19 16.96 13.21
C ALA A 67 13.35 16.03 12.81
N LYS A 68 13.20 14.72 13.01
CA LYS A 68 14.19 13.69 12.61
C LYS A 68 13.83 12.98 11.28
N GLY A 69 12.75 13.39 10.61
CA GLY A 69 12.23 12.72 9.43
C GLY A 69 11.73 13.71 8.38
N VAL A 70 10.72 13.27 7.63
CA VAL A 70 10.00 14.06 6.64
C VAL A 70 8.52 14.14 7.02
N ASN A 71 7.95 15.35 6.95
CA ASN A 71 6.51 15.57 7.02
C ASN A 71 5.93 15.64 5.60
N PHE A 72 5.03 14.74 5.25
CA PHE A 72 4.31 14.79 3.99
C PHE A 72 3.08 15.67 4.15
N ARG A 73 3.16 16.90 3.64
CA ARG A 73 2.06 17.87 3.78
C ARG A 73 0.82 17.40 3.02
N ARG A 74 0.99 16.55 1.99
CA ARG A 74 -0.06 15.98 1.16
C ARG A 74 -0.17 14.46 1.35
N GLY A 75 -0.26 14.04 2.61
CA GLY A 75 -0.65 12.68 2.99
C GLY A 75 -2.16 12.49 2.95
N TYR A 76 -2.62 11.38 2.37
CA TYR A 76 -4.03 11.06 2.20
C TYR A 76 -4.37 9.69 2.80
N GLY A 77 -5.52 9.62 3.46
CA GLY A 77 -6.16 8.41 3.93
C GLY A 77 -7.47 8.18 3.17
N CYS A 78 -8.51 7.79 3.88
CA CYS A 78 -9.87 7.71 3.33
C CYS A 78 -10.81 8.66 4.08
N HIS A 79 -12.10 8.68 3.72
CA HIS A 79 -13.08 9.53 4.42
C HIS A 79 -13.53 8.97 5.78
N VAL A 80 -13.45 7.64 5.98
CA VAL A 80 -13.82 6.92 7.22
C VAL A 80 -13.00 5.65 7.42
N CYS A 81 -13.06 5.10 8.63
CA CYS A 81 -12.15 4.08 9.16
C CYS A 81 -12.11 2.74 8.40
N SER A 82 -13.25 2.11 8.08
CA SER A 82 -13.26 0.77 7.45
C SER A 82 -12.61 0.80 6.04
N PRO A 83 -13.00 1.69 5.13
CA PRO A 83 -12.29 1.84 3.87
C PRO A 83 -10.81 2.16 4.03
N ALA A 84 -10.47 3.06 4.97
CA ALA A 84 -9.08 3.41 5.24
C ALA A 84 -8.25 2.19 5.59
N ARG A 85 -8.76 1.32 6.46
CA ARG A 85 -8.07 0.10 6.92
C ARG A 85 -7.98 -0.96 5.81
N SER A 86 -9.02 -1.11 5.00
CA SER A 86 -8.95 -2.01 3.84
C SER A 86 -7.92 -1.53 2.83
N SER A 87 -7.96 -0.24 2.44
CA SER A 87 -7.01 0.34 1.50
C SER A 87 -5.58 0.37 2.02
N GLN A 88 -5.40 0.60 3.32
CA GLN A 88 -4.12 0.45 4.00
C GLN A 88 -3.59 -0.96 3.82
N GLN A 89 -4.38 -1.99 4.13
CA GLN A 89 -3.86 -3.36 4.11
C GLN A 89 -3.63 -3.88 2.69
N SER A 90 -4.51 -3.59 1.72
CA SER A 90 -4.49 -4.22 0.40
C SER A 90 -3.79 -3.40 -0.69
N GLY A 91 -3.51 -2.11 -0.46
CA GLY A 91 -2.96 -1.22 -1.48
C GLY A 91 -3.96 -0.85 -2.59
N PHE A 92 -5.22 -1.27 -2.50
CA PHE A 92 -6.31 -0.86 -3.39
C PHE A 92 -7.06 0.34 -2.81
N HIS A 93 -7.48 1.28 -3.64
CA HIS A 93 -8.38 2.35 -3.20
C HIS A 93 -9.81 1.81 -3.01
N GLN A 94 -10.68 2.67 -2.47
CA GLN A 94 -12.01 2.28 -1.99
C GLN A 94 -12.89 1.65 -3.08
N GLY A 95 -12.84 2.15 -4.31
CA GLY A 95 -13.59 1.61 -5.46
C GLY A 95 -13.19 0.21 -5.91
N HIS A 96 -12.05 -0.33 -5.43
CA HIS A 96 -11.59 -1.68 -5.75
C HIS A 96 -11.74 -2.63 -4.55
N THR A 97 -12.24 -2.19 -3.39
CA THR A 97 -12.36 -3.04 -2.19
C THR A 97 -13.81 -3.18 -1.71
N PHE A 98 -14.14 -4.33 -1.13
CA PHE A 98 -15.48 -4.55 -0.55
C PHE A 98 -15.80 -3.68 0.66
N ALA A 99 -14.79 -3.13 1.34
CA ALA A 99 -14.93 -2.29 2.52
C ALA A 99 -15.06 -0.79 2.17
N ASP A 100 -15.81 -0.47 1.12
CA ASP A 100 -16.07 0.90 0.61
C ASP A 100 -16.80 1.85 1.60
N ARG A 101 -17.28 1.35 2.75
CA ARG A 101 -17.90 2.15 3.83
C ARG A 101 -17.70 1.52 5.21
N ASN A 102 -18.11 2.26 6.25
CA ASN A 102 -18.39 1.66 7.55
C ASN A 102 -19.70 0.87 7.50
N ASP A 103 -19.61 -0.45 7.41
CA ASP A 103 -20.74 -1.38 7.45
C ASP A 103 -20.61 -2.28 8.69
N PRO A 104 -21.61 -2.31 9.59
CA PRO A 104 -21.57 -3.20 10.76
C PRO A 104 -21.56 -4.69 10.41
N ASN A 105 -21.82 -5.07 9.15
CA ASN A 105 -21.74 -6.45 8.67
C ASN A 105 -20.41 -6.77 7.96
N ASN A 106 -19.43 -5.85 7.95
CA ASN A 106 -18.13 -6.07 7.30
C ASN A 106 -17.36 -7.26 7.88
N ALA A 107 -17.70 -7.74 9.07
CA ALA A 107 -17.09 -8.90 9.70
C ALA A 107 -17.04 -10.14 8.80
N LYS A 108 -18.01 -10.29 7.88
CA LYS A 108 -18.11 -11.44 6.97
C LYS A 108 -17.68 -11.15 5.53
N LYS A 109 -17.48 -9.88 5.18
CA LYS A 109 -17.36 -9.41 3.80
C LYS A 109 -15.93 -8.98 3.41
N ALA A 110 -15.19 -8.41 4.35
CA ALA A 110 -13.97 -7.70 4.01
C ALA A 110 -12.73 -8.29 4.67
N MET A 111 -11.64 -8.09 3.91
CA MET A 111 -10.38 -8.82 3.83
C MET A 111 -10.55 -10.22 3.26
N ARG A 112 -10.46 -10.30 1.92
CA ARG A 112 -10.55 -11.56 1.18
C ARG A 112 -9.24 -12.32 1.27
N SER A 113 -9.31 -13.64 1.18
CA SER A 113 -8.11 -14.47 1.00
C SER A 113 -7.34 -14.14 -0.29
N ASP A 114 -8.04 -13.61 -1.30
CA ASP A 114 -7.44 -13.20 -2.57
C ASP A 114 -6.68 -11.87 -2.46
N ASP A 115 -7.02 -11.02 -1.47
CA ASP A 115 -6.35 -9.75 -1.24
C ASP A 115 -5.07 -10.01 -0.45
N ILE A 116 -3.91 -9.92 -1.10
CA ILE A 116 -2.62 -10.00 -0.41
C ILE A 116 -2.44 -8.73 0.44
N LEU A 117 -2.37 -8.89 1.76
CA LEU A 117 -2.26 -7.77 2.69
C LEU A 117 -0.81 -7.49 3.12
N MET A 118 -0.58 -6.35 3.77
CA MET A 118 0.73 -5.97 4.32
C MET A 118 1.35 -7.06 5.20
N GLY A 119 0.54 -7.68 6.06
CA GLY A 119 0.99 -8.76 6.93
C GLY A 119 1.41 -10.00 6.13
N ASP A 120 0.64 -10.38 5.11
CA ASP A 120 0.96 -11.50 4.20
C ASP A 120 2.29 -11.28 3.48
N ALA A 121 2.46 -10.11 2.85
CA ALA A 121 3.65 -9.77 2.08
C ALA A 121 4.92 -9.77 2.95
N LEU A 122 4.86 -9.15 4.13
CA LEU A 122 6.03 -9.05 5.03
C LEU A 122 6.32 -10.38 5.73
N PHE A 123 5.29 -11.15 6.08
CA PHE A 123 5.49 -12.50 6.61
C PHE A 123 6.14 -13.42 5.59
N ALA A 124 5.68 -13.39 4.33
CA ALA A 124 6.29 -14.14 3.23
C ALA A 124 7.75 -13.70 2.97
N ALA A 125 8.08 -12.42 3.18
CA ALA A 125 9.45 -11.92 3.17
C ALA A 125 10.27 -12.33 4.42
N GLY A 126 9.71 -13.07 5.37
CA GLY A 126 10.43 -13.57 6.55
C GLY A 126 10.53 -12.59 7.71
N TYR A 127 9.71 -11.53 7.73
CA TYR A 127 9.62 -10.63 8.88
C TYR A 127 8.94 -11.34 10.05
N THR A 128 9.29 -10.94 11.28
CA THR A 128 8.37 -11.16 12.41
C THR A 128 7.30 -10.07 12.39
N THR A 129 6.02 -10.43 12.38
CA THR A 129 4.90 -9.48 12.18
C THR A 129 4.00 -9.34 13.41
N GLY A 130 3.55 -8.13 13.71
CA GLY A 130 2.64 -7.86 14.82
C GLY A 130 1.61 -6.76 14.56
N TYR A 131 0.41 -6.92 15.15
CA TYR A 131 -0.73 -6.01 15.01
C TYR A 131 -1.35 -5.67 16.37
N TRP A 132 -1.55 -4.38 16.67
CA TRP A 132 -2.22 -3.96 17.91
C TRP A 132 -3.29 -2.91 17.61
N GLY A 133 -4.47 -3.03 18.22
CA GLY A 133 -5.51 -2.00 18.15
C GLY A 133 -6.80 -2.40 17.42
N LYS A 134 -7.37 -1.49 16.65
CA LYS A 134 -8.65 -1.68 15.94
C LYS A 134 -8.42 -2.37 14.60
N TRP A 135 -8.84 -3.62 14.48
CA TRP A 135 -8.87 -4.32 13.19
C TRP A 135 -10.15 -4.00 12.41
N GLY A 136 -11.30 -4.40 12.96
CA GLY A 136 -12.62 -4.07 12.42
C GLY A 136 -13.32 -5.15 11.57
N TYR A 137 -12.70 -6.32 11.39
CA TYR A 137 -13.28 -7.48 10.66
C TYR A 137 -13.21 -8.80 11.46
N GLY A 138 -14.07 -9.77 11.12
CA GLY A 138 -14.02 -11.15 11.63
C GLY A 138 -14.66 -11.46 12.98
N GLY A 139 -14.88 -10.47 13.84
CA GLY A 139 -15.51 -10.66 15.17
C GLY A 139 -16.99 -10.26 15.19
N SER A 140 -17.77 -10.81 16.13
CA SER A 140 -19.15 -10.41 16.37
C SER A 140 -19.26 -9.07 17.09
N LYS A 141 -20.43 -8.42 16.98
CA LYS A 141 -20.72 -7.14 17.63
C LYS A 141 -21.07 -7.24 19.13
N ASP A 142 -21.11 -8.44 19.69
CA ASP A 142 -21.50 -8.66 21.09
C ASP A 142 -20.48 -8.00 22.03
N MET A 143 -20.95 -7.17 22.95
CA MET A 143 -20.10 -6.41 23.87
C MET A 143 -19.64 -7.23 25.08
N VAL A 144 -20.25 -8.39 25.33
CA VAL A 144 -20.02 -9.24 26.50
C VAL A 144 -19.32 -10.53 26.10
N ASP A 145 -19.86 -11.25 25.11
CA ASP A 145 -19.35 -12.55 24.64
C ASP A 145 -19.07 -12.49 23.12
N PRO A 146 -17.99 -11.80 22.70
CA PRO A 146 -17.64 -11.73 21.28
C PRO A 146 -17.24 -13.10 20.75
N LYS A 147 -17.61 -13.38 19.51
CA LYS A 147 -17.25 -14.63 18.83
C LYS A 147 -16.54 -14.32 17.53
N ILE A 148 -15.66 -15.21 17.11
CA ILE A 148 -15.14 -15.18 15.74
C ILE A 148 -16.29 -15.62 14.83
N GLU A 149 -16.71 -14.71 13.96
CA GLU A 149 -17.71 -14.98 12.93
C GLU A 149 -17.07 -15.43 11.62
N ASN A 150 -15.82 -15.04 11.39
CA ASN A 150 -15.13 -15.33 10.13
C ASN A 150 -13.61 -15.39 10.30
N ILE A 151 -13.06 -16.61 10.18
CA ILE A 151 -11.62 -16.86 10.32
C ILE A 151 -10.83 -16.18 9.21
N GLN A 152 -11.35 -16.19 7.98
CA GLN A 152 -10.61 -15.71 6.81
C GLN A 152 -10.15 -14.26 6.98
N THR A 153 -10.96 -13.44 7.63
CA THR A 153 -10.76 -11.99 7.74
C THR A 153 -9.87 -11.60 8.94
N LEU A 154 -9.35 -12.56 9.70
CA LEU A 154 -8.59 -12.29 10.92
C LEU A 154 -7.17 -11.82 10.61
N PRO A 155 -6.53 -11.01 11.48
CA PRO A 155 -5.12 -10.64 11.31
C PRO A 155 -4.19 -11.86 11.18
N THR A 156 -4.46 -12.91 11.96
CA THR A 156 -3.71 -14.18 11.96
C THR A 156 -3.87 -14.98 10.68
N SER A 157 -4.93 -14.74 9.90
CA SER A 157 -5.10 -15.28 8.55
C SER A 157 -4.41 -14.44 7.48
N HIS A 158 -3.92 -13.26 7.86
CA HIS A 158 -3.26 -12.29 6.98
C HIS A 158 -1.82 -11.97 7.42
N GLY A 159 -1.08 -13.03 7.77
CA GLY A 159 0.34 -12.96 8.05
C GLY A 159 0.75 -12.30 9.37
N TYR A 160 -0.17 -11.83 10.24
CA TYR A 160 0.19 -11.29 11.55
C TYR A 160 0.38 -12.38 12.61
N GLN A 161 1.61 -12.59 13.07
CA GLN A 161 1.95 -13.65 14.03
C GLN A 161 1.62 -13.29 15.48
N PHE A 162 1.72 -12.00 15.81
CA PHE A 162 1.39 -11.45 17.12
C PHE A 162 0.22 -10.49 16.98
N ALA A 163 -0.77 -10.59 17.85
CA ALA A 163 -1.88 -9.66 17.84
C ALA A 163 -2.40 -9.36 19.25
N LEU A 164 -2.79 -8.11 19.51
CA LEU A 164 -3.74 -7.78 20.57
C LEU A 164 -4.73 -6.76 20.02
N THR A 165 -5.95 -7.18 19.73
CA THR A 165 -6.84 -6.43 18.83
C THR A 165 -8.30 -6.48 19.25
N GLU A 166 -9.05 -5.48 18.80
CA GLU A 166 -10.49 -5.56 18.67
C GLU A 166 -10.89 -5.88 17.23
N LEU A 167 -11.63 -6.98 17.07
CA LEU A 167 -12.00 -7.49 15.75
C LEU A 167 -13.25 -6.83 15.19
N HIS A 168 -14.14 -6.25 16.00
CA HIS A 168 -15.39 -5.70 15.48
C HIS A 168 -15.43 -4.17 15.52
N HIS A 169 -15.91 -3.56 14.43
CA HIS A 169 -15.94 -2.11 14.27
C HIS A 169 -16.73 -1.38 15.38
N VAL A 170 -17.87 -1.93 15.79
CA VAL A 170 -18.70 -1.35 16.87
C VAL A 170 -18.05 -1.54 18.24
N ARG A 171 -17.40 -2.69 18.49
CA ARG A 171 -16.70 -2.93 19.75
C ARG A 171 -15.54 -1.94 19.91
N ALA A 172 -14.83 -1.65 18.82
CA ALA A 172 -13.74 -0.69 18.83
C ALA A 172 -14.16 0.78 19.10
N HIS A 173 -15.46 1.07 19.36
CA HIS A 173 -15.97 2.38 19.79
C HIS A 173 -16.25 2.47 21.30
N THR A 174 -15.63 1.62 22.10
CA THR A 174 -15.39 1.86 23.53
C THR A 174 -13.97 1.40 23.86
N PHE A 175 -13.34 2.10 24.79
CA PHE A 175 -11.95 1.91 25.16
C PHE A 175 -11.80 1.13 26.46
N PHE A 176 -12.89 0.59 27.00
CA PHE A 176 -12.91 -0.27 28.18
C PHE A 176 -13.59 -1.61 27.88
N GLN A 177 -13.12 -2.29 26.83
CA GLN A 177 -13.58 -3.63 26.50
C GLN A 177 -13.18 -4.61 27.60
N PRO A 178 -14.08 -5.49 28.09
CA PRO A 178 -13.73 -6.44 29.16
C PRO A 178 -12.70 -7.48 28.70
N THR A 179 -12.63 -7.73 27.39
CA THR A 179 -11.78 -8.73 26.77
C THR A 179 -11.20 -8.22 25.46
N LEU A 180 -10.03 -8.76 25.07
CA LEU A 180 -9.35 -8.48 23.81
C LEU A 180 -8.94 -9.79 23.14
N TRP A 181 -8.84 -9.80 21.81
CA TRP A 181 -8.33 -10.95 21.07
C TRP A 181 -6.80 -10.93 21.01
N SER A 182 -6.17 -12.04 21.36
CA SER A 182 -4.72 -12.17 21.47
C SER A 182 -4.17 -13.30 20.60
N ALA A 183 -3.05 -13.05 19.93
CA ALA A 183 -2.20 -14.03 19.27
C ALA A 183 -0.73 -13.88 19.71
N PRO A 184 0.03 -14.99 19.81
CA PRO A 184 -0.38 -16.37 19.52
C PRO A 184 -1.31 -16.94 20.60
N ALA A 185 -2.26 -17.78 20.20
CA ALA A 185 -3.17 -18.48 21.11
C ALA A 185 -2.72 -19.91 21.42
N GLN A 186 -3.38 -20.55 22.39
CA GLN A 186 -3.19 -21.98 22.64
C GLN A 186 -3.51 -22.85 21.41
N LYS A 187 -2.82 -23.98 21.28
CA LYS A 187 -3.02 -24.92 20.18
C LYS A 187 -4.49 -25.35 20.09
N GLY A 188 -5.09 -25.20 18.91
CA GLY A 188 -6.50 -25.54 18.65
C GLY A 188 -7.48 -24.39 18.82
N ALA A 189 -7.03 -23.21 19.24
CA ALA A 189 -7.87 -22.01 19.26
C ALA A 189 -8.33 -21.61 17.85
N VAL A 190 -9.60 -21.22 17.72
CA VAL A 190 -10.22 -20.83 16.45
C VAL A 190 -9.49 -19.63 15.87
N GLY A 191 -9.06 -19.74 14.61
CA GLY A 191 -8.33 -18.67 13.92
C GLY A 191 -7.00 -18.28 14.56
N GLY A 192 -6.43 -19.11 15.45
CA GLY A 192 -5.18 -18.79 16.14
C GLY A 192 -5.28 -17.63 17.14
N LEU A 193 -6.49 -17.25 17.52
CA LEU A 193 -6.78 -16.18 18.48
C LEU A 193 -7.47 -16.73 19.72
N GLU A 194 -7.15 -16.15 20.88
CA GLU A 194 -7.85 -16.40 22.14
C GLU A 194 -8.38 -15.10 22.73
N LEU A 195 -9.52 -15.19 23.41
CA LEU A 195 -10.12 -14.07 24.09
C LEU A 195 -9.55 -13.97 25.52
N ILE A 196 -8.81 -12.89 25.81
CA ILE A 196 -8.18 -12.69 27.11
C ILE A 196 -8.82 -11.52 27.87
N PRO A 197 -8.83 -11.52 29.21
CA PRO A 197 -9.25 -10.36 29.99
C PRO A 197 -8.39 -9.13 29.66
N ASN A 198 -9.03 -7.98 29.42
CA ASN A 198 -8.34 -6.72 29.24
C ASN A 198 -7.91 -6.16 30.60
N SER A 199 -6.65 -6.39 30.97
CA SER A 199 -6.11 -5.97 32.26
C SER A 199 -4.68 -5.44 32.15
N MET A 200 -4.41 -4.35 32.88
CA MET A 200 -3.07 -3.80 33.03
C MET A 200 -2.27 -4.43 34.18
N ALA A 201 -2.84 -5.41 34.90
CA ALA A 201 -2.19 -6.00 36.08
C ALA A 201 -0.80 -6.58 35.78
N LYS A 202 -0.58 -7.13 34.57
CA LYS A 202 0.73 -7.63 34.10
C LYS A 202 1.83 -6.54 34.12
N TYR A 203 1.45 -5.28 33.97
CA TYR A 203 2.36 -4.14 33.80
C TYR A 203 2.41 -3.22 35.02
N ALA A 204 1.50 -3.40 35.98
CA ALA A 204 1.41 -2.55 37.16
C ALA A 204 2.56 -2.84 38.15
N ARG A 205 3.08 -1.77 38.76
CA ARG A 205 4.16 -1.75 39.77
C ARG A 205 5.46 -2.40 39.28
N ARG A 206 5.73 -2.26 37.99
CA ARG A 206 6.95 -2.75 37.34
C ARG A 206 7.81 -1.58 36.86
N GLU A 207 9.05 -1.51 37.34
CA GLU A 207 9.97 -0.41 37.02
C GLU A 207 10.40 -0.38 35.55
N ASP A 208 10.35 -1.52 34.85
CA ASP A 208 10.70 -1.63 33.44
C ASP A 208 9.59 -1.19 32.48
N TYR A 209 8.43 -0.77 33.00
CA TYR A 209 7.35 -0.16 32.22
C TYR A 209 7.16 1.31 32.61
N PRO A 210 6.98 2.21 31.64
CA PRO A 210 6.76 3.62 31.95
C PRO A 210 5.41 3.81 32.66
N GLU A 211 5.37 4.65 33.70
CA GLU A 211 4.12 5.04 34.34
C GLU A 211 3.32 6.03 33.47
N SER A 212 3.98 6.98 32.81
CA SER A 212 3.29 7.89 31.89
C SER A 212 3.23 7.29 30.47
N PRO A 213 2.09 7.36 29.78
CA PRO A 213 0.87 8.09 30.15
C PRO A 213 -0.20 7.23 30.85
N SER A 214 0.01 5.91 30.97
CA SER A 214 -1.01 4.96 31.43
C SER A 214 -1.45 5.17 32.87
N TYR A 215 -0.47 5.37 33.76
CA TYR A 215 -0.58 5.35 35.21
C TYR A 215 -1.25 4.07 35.72
N GLN A 216 -0.86 2.95 35.12
CA GLN A 216 -1.41 1.62 35.36
C GLN A 216 -1.25 1.14 36.81
N SER A 217 -0.31 1.72 37.55
CA SER A 217 -0.06 1.39 38.96
C SER A 217 -0.86 2.26 39.93
N HIS A 218 -1.56 3.29 39.43
CA HIS A 218 -2.35 4.20 40.25
C HIS A 218 -3.55 3.46 40.87
N PRO A 219 -3.88 3.68 42.15
CA PRO A 219 -4.97 2.97 42.83
C PRO A 219 -6.34 3.18 42.16
N ASP A 220 -6.55 4.36 41.55
CA ASP A 220 -7.79 4.69 40.82
C ASP A 220 -7.80 4.24 39.36
N TYR A 221 -6.76 3.53 38.88
CA TYR A 221 -6.78 3.00 37.52
C TYR A 221 -7.90 1.94 37.39
N PRO A 222 -8.77 2.01 36.38
CA PRO A 222 -9.88 1.07 36.22
C PRO A 222 -9.43 -0.39 36.13
N LYS A 223 -10.22 -1.32 36.70
CA LYS A 223 -9.92 -2.76 36.67
C LYS A 223 -9.80 -3.30 35.24
N THR A 224 -10.73 -2.90 34.38
CA THR A 224 -10.66 -3.12 32.94
C THR A 224 -9.70 -2.11 32.35
N GLY A 225 -8.67 -2.59 31.64
CA GLY A 225 -7.67 -1.72 31.04
C GLY A 225 -8.25 -0.77 30.00
N TYR A 226 -7.68 0.43 29.88
CA TYR A 226 -7.88 1.24 28.68
C TYR A 226 -7.25 0.54 27.48
N CYS A 227 -8.02 0.26 26.44
CA CYS A 227 -7.62 -0.60 25.32
C CYS A 227 -6.28 -0.14 24.70
N ASP A 228 -6.12 1.16 24.41
CA ASP A 228 -4.88 1.69 23.83
C ASP A 228 -3.66 1.62 24.75
N ASP A 229 -3.84 1.56 26.07
CA ASP A 229 -2.71 1.31 26.99
C ASP A 229 -2.25 -0.14 26.90
N ALA A 230 -3.20 -1.08 26.83
CA ALA A 230 -2.89 -2.50 26.66
C ALA A 230 -2.23 -2.77 25.30
N TYR A 231 -2.74 -2.16 24.23
CA TYR A 231 -2.15 -2.22 22.90
C TYR A 231 -0.74 -1.64 22.87
N ALA A 232 -0.53 -0.47 23.46
CA ALA A 232 0.78 0.18 23.49
C ALA A 232 1.83 -0.64 24.23
N PHE A 233 1.49 -1.26 25.36
CA PHE A 233 2.42 -2.12 26.09
C PHE A 233 2.68 -3.46 25.40
N ALA A 234 1.69 -4.02 24.71
CA ALA A 234 1.92 -5.20 23.88
C ALA A 234 2.84 -4.89 22.67
N ALA A 235 2.68 -3.72 22.04
CA ALA A 235 3.58 -3.25 20.99
C ALA A 235 4.99 -2.96 21.53
N LEU A 236 5.10 -2.39 22.73
CA LEU A 236 6.39 -2.17 23.42
C LEU A 236 7.12 -3.48 23.69
N ASP A 237 6.42 -4.49 24.22
CA ASP A 237 6.97 -5.83 24.45
C ASP A 237 7.50 -6.43 23.15
N PHE A 238 6.72 -6.33 22.07
CA PHE A 238 7.12 -6.82 20.75
C PHE A 238 8.37 -6.11 20.21
N VAL A 239 8.44 -4.78 20.29
CA VAL A 239 9.58 -4.02 19.79
C VAL A 239 10.84 -4.37 20.58
N ARG A 240 10.77 -4.43 21.92
CA ARG A 240 11.91 -4.83 22.76
C ARG A 240 12.41 -6.22 22.40
N ALA A 241 11.51 -7.19 22.27
CA ALA A 241 11.87 -8.58 21.96
C ALA A 241 12.49 -8.70 20.56
N ASN A 242 11.89 -8.06 19.55
CA ASN A 242 12.33 -8.21 18.16
C ASN A 242 13.52 -7.34 17.80
N ALA A 243 13.74 -6.21 18.48
CA ALA A 243 14.98 -5.46 18.36
C ALA A 243 16.17 -6.28 18.89
N LYS A 244 16.02 -6.95 20.04
CA LYS A 244 17.03 -7.90 20.55
C LYS A 244 17.26 -9.07 19.60
N ALA A 245 16.18 -9.62 19.01
CA ALA A 245 16.30 -10.69 18.01
C ALA A 245 17.05 -10.20 16.75
N TYR A 246 16.68 -9.03 16.22
CA TYR A 246 17.33 -8.40 15.07
C TYR A 246 18.83 -8.22 15.31
N ARG A 247 19.24 -7.73 16.48
CA ARG A 247 20.67 -7.61 16.85
C ARG A 247 21.38 -8.96 16.93
N LYS A 248 20.67 -10.03 17.29
CA LYS A 248 21.23 -11.38 17.43
C LYS A 248 21.37 -12.10 16.09
N ASN A 249 20.40 -11.98 15.19
CA ASN A 249 20.32 -12.83 13.99
C ASN A 249 19.93 -12.09 12.69
N GLY A 250 19.79 -10.77 12.71
CA GLY A 250 19.44 -9.96 11.56
C GLY A 250 17.99 -10.10 11.07
N LYS A 251 17.13 -10.86 11.77
CA LYS A 251 15.73 -11.06 11.35
C LYS A 251 14.93 -9.77 11.54
N PRO A 252 14.40 -9.13 10.47
CA PRO A 252 13.65 -7.89 10.59
C PRO A 252 12.26 -8.11 11.17
N PHE A 253 11.65 -7.05 11.69
CA PHE A 253 10.29 -7.06 12.19
C PHE A 253 9.40 -5.97 11.58
N PHE A 254 8.10 -6.27 11.50
CA PHE A 254 7.04 -5.35 11.12
C PHE A 254 6.03 -5.25 12.24
N GLY A 255 5.81 -4.04 12.77
CA GLY A 255 4.79 -3.77 13.76
C GLY A 255 3.81 -2.71 13.28
N LEU A 256 2.51 -3.02 13.32
CA LEU A 256 1.43 -2.07 13.06
C LEU A 256 0.65 -1.81 14.35
N PHE A 257 0.71 -0.58 14.87
CA PHE A 257 -0.12 -0.15 15.99
C PHE A 257 -1.23 0.78 15.48
N ALA A 258 -2.43 0.22 15.31
CA ALA A 258 -3.63 0.85 14.81
C ALA A 258 -4.55 1.31 15.96
N ALA A 259 -4.14 2.37 16.66
CA ALA A 259 -4.83 2.92 17.82
C ALA A 259 -6.31 3.25 17.56
N GLN A 260 -7.13 3.15 18.61
CA GLN A 260 -8.55 3.55 18.56
C GLN A 260 -8.71 5.06 18.79
N ILE A 261 -7.77 5.68 19.48
CA ILE A 261 -7.82 7.12 19.78
C ILE A 261 -7.14 7.98 18.69
N PRO A 262 -7.62 9.21 18.45
CA PRO A 262 -8.61 9.96 19.24
C PRO A 262 -10.08 9.84 18.78
N HIS A 263 -10.56 8.71 18.27
CA HIS A 263 -11.99 8.49 17.96
C HIS A 263 -12.89 8.74 19.19
N ALA A 264 -14.18 9.01 18.98
CA ALA A 264 -15.18 9.08 20.07
C ALA A 264 -15.43 7.68 20.69
N PRO A 265 -15.92 7.56 21.94
CA PRO A 265 -16.41 8.58 22.86
C PRO A 265 -15.29 9.26 23.67
N PHE A 266 -15.14 10.58 23.48
CA PHE A 266 -14.06 11.34 24.13
C PHE A 266 -14.09 11.29 25.66
N ALA A 267 -15.29 11.21 26.25
CA ALA A 267 -15.46 11.26 27.70
C ALA A 267 -14.83 10.09 28.46
N GLU A 268 -14.57 8.96 27.80
CA GLU A 268 -13.97 7.80 28.45
C GLU A 268 -12.56 8.05 28.95
N VAL A 269 -11.79 8.92 28.30
CA VAL A 269 -10.43 9.27 28.76
C VAL A 269 -10.44 9.87 30.16
N SER A 270 -11.51 10.59 30.54
CA SER A 270 -11.63 11.22 31.86
C SER A 270 -11.85 10.23 33.01
N LYS A 271 -12.10 8.94 32.71
CA LYS A 271 -12.15 7.87 33.71
C LYS A 271 -10.76 7.43 34.17
N LEU A 272 -9.71 7.83 33.45
CA LEU A 272 -8.34 7.46 33.79
C LEU A 272 -7.75 8.42 34.83
N PRO A 273 -6.91 7.92 35.75
CA PRO A 273 -6.17 8.78 36.65
C PRO A 273 -5.24 9.68 35.83
N LYS A 274 -5.09 10.93 36.27
CA LYS A 274 -4.15 11.90 35.65
C LYS A 274 -4.37 12.09 34.14
N TRP A 275 -5.59 11.87 33.63
CA TRP A 275 -5.90 11.92 32.20
C TRP A 275 -5.52 13.25 31.52
N ASN A 276 -5.55 14.36 32.26
CA ASN A 276 -5.17 15.70 31.79
C ASN A 276 -3.85 16.23 32.40
N GLU A 277 -3.02 15.38 33.01
CA GLU A 277 -1.78 15.81 33.69
C GLU A 277 -0.84 16.58 32.74
N ALA A 278 -0.83 16.22 31.46
CA ALA A 278 -0.02 16.91 30.46
C ALA A 278 -0.41 18.37 30.24
N TYR A 279 -1.58 18.83 30.72
CA TYR A 279 -2.08 20.21 30.65
C TYR A 279 -2.17 20.87 32.03
N LYS A 280 -1.61 20.24 33.06
CA LYS A 280 -1.55 20.84 34.40
C LYS A 280 -0.77 22.15 34.37
N GLY A 281 -1.36 23.20 34.93
CA GLY A 281 -0.78 24.55 34.94
C GLY A 281 -0.96 25.33 33.63
N ASP A 282 -1.70 24.80 32.65
CA ASP A 282 -2.07 25.52 31.43
C ASP A 282 -3.27 26.44 31.72
N GLU A 283 -3.02 27.75 31.78
CA GLU A 283 -4.06 28.75 32.03
C GLU A 283 -5.12 28.71 30.92
N GLY A 284 -6.37 28.45 31.30
CA GLY A 284 -7.50 28.38 30.37
C GLY A 284 -7.82 26.98 29.82
N PHE A 285 -6.98 25.95 30.02
CA PHE A 285 -7.32 24.58 29.58
C PHE A 285 -8.60 24.07 30.26
N SER A 286 -8.77 24.37 31.56
CA SER A 286 -9.97 24.02 32.32
C SER A 286 -11.25 24.67 31.78
N ASP A 287 -11.11 25.80 31.11
CA ASP A 287 -12.21 26.64 30.61
C ASP A 287 -12.64 26.24 29.19
N LEU A 288 -11.83 25.43 28.50
CA LEU A 288 -12.16 24.89 27.18
C LEU A 288 -13.40 23.98 27.26
N PRO A 289 -14.16 23.81 26.16
CA PRO A 289 -15.22 22.81 26.11
C PRO A 289 -14.71 21.40 26.47
N LYS A 290 -15.52 20.62 27.19
CA LYS A 290 -15.12 19.28 27.68
C LYS A 290 -14.61 18.36 26.57
N GLN A 291 -15.29 18.35 25.42
CA GLN A 291 -14.85 17.59 24.25
C GLN A 291 -13.42 17.98 23.82
N ALA A 292 -13.07 19.27 23.82
CA ALA A 292 -11.74 19.74 23.44
C ALA A 292 -10.69 19.30 24.47
N GLN A 293 -10.98 19.40 25.77
CA GLN A 293 -10.07 18.91 26.81
C GLN A 293 -9.79 17.41 26.64
N GLN A 294 -10.85 16.63 26.45
CA GLN A 294 -10.79 15.17 26.34
C GLN A 294 -10.06 14.72 25.06
N TRP A 295 -10.41 15.30 23.92
CA TRP A 295 -9.75 14.98 22.66
C TRP A 295 -8.25 15.32 22.69
N ALA A 296 -7.88 16.49 23.21
CA ALA A 296 -6.46 16.87 23.36
C ALA A 296 -5.71 15.91 24.30
N ALA A 297 -6.34 15.46 25.40
CA ALA A 297 -5.78 14.46 26.29
C ALA A 297 -5.56 13.10 25.60
N MET A 298 -6.50 12.65 24.76
CA MET A 298 -6.37 11.41 23.99
C MET A 298 -5.20 11.49 22.99
N VAL A 299 -5.10 12.58 22.22
CA VAL A 299 -3.98 12.81 21.30
C VAL A 299 -2.64 12.84 22.03
N THR A 300 -2.58 13.53 23.17
CA THR A 300 -1.34 13.65 23.97
C THR A 300 -0.95 12.31 24.59
N ARG A 301 -1.94 11.50 25.01
CA ARG A 301 -1.72 10.16 25.55
C ARG A 301 -1.11 9.24 24.50
N ILE A 302 -1.70 9.17 23.29
CA ILE A 302 -1.16 8.27 22.27
C ILE A 302 0.22 8.71 21.78
N ASP A 303 0.48 10.01 21.67
CA ASP A 303 1.81 10.55 21.38
C ASP A 303 2.85 10.10 22.42
N ALA A 304 2.51 10.10 23.71
CA ALA A 304 3.39 9.63 24.77
C ALA A 304 3.68 8.12 24.67
N HIS A 305 2.69 7.31 24.34
CA HIS A 305 2.89 5.88 24.06
C HIS A 305 3.82 5.64 22.87
N PHE A 306 3.66 6.40 21.77
CA PHE A 306 4.61 6.36 20.66
C PHE A 306 6.02 6.72 21.11
N GLY A 307 6.16 7.73 21.98
CA GLY A 307 7.43 8.08 22.61
C GLY A 307 8.11 6.93 23.33
N ASN A 308 7.34 6.16 24.10
CA ASN A 308 7.82 4.99 24.84
C ASN A 308 8.29 3.87 23.89
N ILE A 309 7.53 3.58 22.83
CA ILE A 309 7.89 2.56 21.84
C ILE A 309 9.11 3.00 21.01
N LEU A 310 9.20 4.28 20.64
CA LEU A 310 10.36 4.85 19.96
C LEU A 310 11.62 4.79 20.82
N ALA A 311 11.50 5.01 22.13
CA ALA A 311 12.62 4.86 23.05
C ALA A 311 13.14 3.42 23.07
N ALA A 312 12.26 2.42 22.97
CA ALA A 312 12.66 1.02 22.89
C ALA A 312 13.36 0.62 21.58
N LEU A 313 13.29 1.44 20.51
CA LEU A 313 14.17 1.26 19.34
C LEU A 313 15.58 1.77 19.60
N GLU A 314 15.71 2.81 20.43
CA GLU A 314 16.99 3.43 20.77
C GLU A 314 17.73 2.66 21.87
N ASP A 315 17.00 2.06 22.81
CA ASP A 315 17.51 1.23 23.92
C ASP A 315 16.50 0.08 24.18
N PRO A 316 16.61 -1.04 23.43
CA PRO A 316 15.72 -2.18 23.56
C PRO A 316 15.80 -2.92 24.90
N ASN A 317 16.90 -2.79 25.64
CA ASN A 317 17.11 -3.53 26.87
C ASN A 317 16.82 -2.71 28.14
N GLY A 318 16.81 -1.37 28.03
CA GLY A 318 16.48 -0.43 29.09
C GLY A 318 17.62 -0.13 30.07
N ASP A 319 18.88 -0.42 29.72
CA ASP A 319 20.05 -0.21 30.59
C ASP A 319 20.68 1.19 30.46
N GLY A 320 20.18 2.02 29.53
CA GLY A 320 20.69 3.36 29.24
C GLY A 320 21.86 3.41 28.25
N ASP A 321 22.42 2.27 27.86
CA ASP A 321 23.33 2.15 26.72
C ASP A 321 22.52 2.01 25.43
N LYS A 322 22.94 2.74 24.38
CA LYS A 322 22.27 2.72 23.06
C LYS A 322 23.06 1.92 22.03
N SER A 323 24.11 1.21 22.44
CA SER A 323 24.94 0.41 21.55
C SER A 323 24.18 -0.74 20.88
N ASP A 324 23.07 -1.19 21.47
CA ASP A 324 22.14 -2.19 20.95
C ASP A 324 20.95 -1.62 20.15
N SER A 325 20.91 -0.29 19.95
CA SER A 325 19.91 0.40 19.14
C SER A 325 19.69 -0.24 17.77
N VAL A 326 18.43 -0.28 17.36
CA VAL A 326 17.99 -0.67 16.00
C VAL A 326 17.36 0.49 15.25
N ALA A 327 17.32 1.68 15.87
CA ALA A 327 16.63 2.84 15.34
C ALA A 327 17.17 3.30 13.98
N ASP A 328 18.48 3.14 13.72
CA ASP A 328 19.10 3.57 12.46
C ASP A 328 18.64 2.75 11.25
N ASN A 329 18.26 1.48 11.46
CA ASN A 329 17.71 0.61 10.42
C ASN A 329 16.23 0.30 10.64
N THR A 330 15.48 1.29 11.14
CA THR A 330 14.02 1.19 11.32
C THR A 330 13.33 2.34 10.60
N LEU A 331 12.48 2.01 9.63
CA LEU A 331 11.53 2.94 9.06
C LEU A 331 10.35 3.07 10.03
N VAL A 332 10.15 4.28 10.56
CA VAL A 332 8.98 4.63 11.38
C VAL A 332 8.03 5.47 10.56
N ILE A 333 6.75 5.07 10.54
CA ILE A 333 5.65 5.81 9.91
C ILE A 333 4.63 6.22 10.98
N PHE A 334 4.12 7.44 10.89
CA PHE A 334 2.92 7.89 11.60
C PHE A 334 1.89 8.39 10.58
N GLN A 335 0.66 7.89 10.64
CA GLN A 335 -0.44 8.34 9.79
C GLN A 335 -1.80 8.27 10.52
N SER A 336 -2.77 9.11 10.14
CA SER A 336 -4.18 8.95 10.52
C SER A 336 -4.98 8.25 9.42
N ASP A 337 -6.05 7.55 9.79
CA ASP A 337 -6.91 6.84 8.85
C ASP A 337 -7.78 7.76 7.97
N ASN A 338 -8.30 8.81 8.58
CA ASN A 338 -9.13 9.82 7.96
C ASN A 338 -8.95 11.18 8.66
N GLY A 339 -9.59 12.20 8.11
CA GLY A 339 -9.63 13.54 8.70
C GLY A 339 -10.33 13.55 10.07
N GLY A 340 -10.07 14.60 10.86
CA GLY A 340 -10.57 14.70 12.22
C GLY A 340 -12.07 15.01 12.26
N PRO A 341 -12.74 14.72 13.39
CA PRO A 341 -14.15 15.02 13.56
C PRO A 341 -14.34 16.55 13.65
N GLY A 342 -15.54 17.02 13.32
CA GLY A 342 -15.94 18.40 13.62
C GLY A 342 -16.20 18.61 15.12
N GLY A 343 -16.73 19.77 15.47
CA GLY A 343 -17.02 20.11 16.87
C GLY A 343 -15.84 20.80 17.56
N ALA A 344 -15.77 20.67 18.89
CA ALA A 344 -14.90 21.50 19.72
C ALA A 344 -13.40 21.26 19.47
N ASN A 345 -12.99 20.05 19.10
CA ASN A 345 -11.58 19.79 18.74
C ASN A 345 -11.18 20.62 17.50
N ASN A 346 -12.05 20.76 16.50
CA ASN A 346 -11.76 21.54 15.31
C ASN A 346 -11.91 23.05 15.56
N THR A 347 -12.94 23.50 16.28
CA THR A 347 -13.12 24.94 16.54
C THR A 347 -12.08 25.50 17.51
N VAL A 348 -11.63 24.72 18.49
CA VAL A 348 -10.67 25.17 19.51
C VAL A 348 -9.23 25.00 19.04
N TYR A 349 -8.89 23.88 18.40
CA TYR A 349 -7.50 23.57 18.04
C TYR A 349 -7.20 23.66 16.54
N ASP A 350 -8.20 23.93 15.70
CA ASP A 350 -8.06 23.83 14.25
C ASP A 350 -7.50 22.45 13.84
N ALA A 351 -8.11 21.38 14.38
CA ALA A 351 -7.65 20.01 14.23
C ALA A 351 -7.55 19.55 12.76
N ASN A 352 -8.31 20.16 11.85
CA ASN A 352 -8.22 19.91 10.40
C ASN A 352 -7.37 20.95 9.65
N GLY A 353 -6.79 21.95 10.33
CA GLY A 353 -5.82 22.90 9.77
C GLY A 353 -6.37 23.77 8.66
N GLY A 354 -7.57 24.33 8.84
CA GLY A 354 -8.23 25.19 7.86
C GLY A 354 -8.74 24.49 6.60
N LEU A 355 -8.62 23.15 6.51
CA LEU A 355 -9.14 22.36 5.40
C LEU A 355 -10.67 22.28 5.43
N LEU A 356 -11.29 22.26 4.24
CA LEU A 356 -12.74 22.14 4.11
C LEU A 356 -13.22 20.74 4.51
N GLY A 357 -14.26 20.68 5.35
CA GLY A 357 -14.86 19.42 5.78
C GLY A 357 -14.20 18.81 7.02
N ASN A 358 -14.62 17.59 7.32
CA ASN A 358 -14.21 16.78 8.46
C ASN A 358 -14.46 15.30 8.10
N LYS A 359 -14.18 14.38 9.04
CA LYS A 359 -14.49 12.95 8.92
C LYS A 359 -15.80 12.70 8.16
N GLY A 360 -15.74 11.82 7.17
CA GLY A 360 -16.88 11.43 6.33
C GLY A 360 -17.09 12.31 5.09
N SER A 361 -16.38 13.42 4.98
CA SER A 361 -16.42 14.30 3.80
C SER A 361 -15.38 13.91 2.76
N ILE A 362 -15.72 14.11 1.48
CA ILE A 362 -14.80 14.02 0.35
C ILE A 362 -13.81 15.20 0.22
N HIS A 363 -14.07 16.28 0.95
CA HIS A 363 -13.21 17.48 0.97
C HIS A 363 -11.91 17.25 1.74
N GLU A 364 -10.89 18.10 1.54
CA GLU A 364 -9.52 17.89 2.07
C GLU A 364 -9.52 17.60 3.58
N GLY A 365 -10.37 18.25 4.37
CA GLY A 365 -10.46 18.05 5.82
C GLY A 365 -11.03 16.68 6.25
N GLY A 366 -11.57 15.90 5.32
CA GLY A 366 -12.03 14.53 5.55
C GLY A 366 -11.07 13.45 5.07
N ILE A 367 -10.20 13.73 4.09
CA ILE A 367 -9.33 12.73 3.44
C ILE A 367 -7.82 13.02 3.56
N ARG A 368 -7.42 14.28 3.77
CA ARG A 368 -6.01 14.66 3.96
C ARG A 368 -5.67 14.52 5.43
N VAL A 369 -4.60 13.80 5.72
CA VAL A 369 -4.24 13.31 7.06
C VAL A 369 -2.80 13.66 7.40
N PRO A 370 -2.43 13.77 8.69
CA PRO A 370 -1.04 13.91 9.05
C PRO A 370 -0.26 12.65 8.64
N LEU A 371 0.90 12.82 8.02
CA LEU A 371 1.80 11.74 7.61
C LEU A 371 3.26 12.13 7.86
N ILE A 372 3.95 11.38 8.72
CA ILE A 372 5.36 11.56 9.02
C ILE A 372 6.09 10.25 8.77
N MET A 373 7.26 10.30 8.13
CA MET A 373 8.17 9.16 8.02
C MET A 373 9.55 9.52 8.53
N ARG A 374 10.20 8.58 9.23
CA ARG A 374 11.55 8.75 9.75
C ARG A 374 12.34 7.47 9.55
N TRP A 375 13.48 7.59 8.88
CA TRP A 375 14.47 6.54 8.71
C TRP A 375 15.85 7.20 8.67
N PRO A 376 16.64 7.12 9.74
CA PRO A 376 17.95 7.77 9.81
C PRO A 376 18.84 7.34 8.65
N LYS A 377 19.67 8.27 8.18
CA LYS A 377 20.63 8.07 7.08
C LYS A 377 20.02 7.79 5.70
N LYS A 378 18.72 7.49 5.62
CA LYS A 378 17.96 7.37 4.35
C LYS A 378 17.12 8.61 4.07
N ILE A 379 16.33 9.04 5.04
CA ILE A 379 15.47 10.23 4.93
C ILE A 379 16.19 11.47 5.47
N LYS A 380 16.13 12.57 4.70
CA LYS A 380 16.62 13.89 5.16
C LYS A 380 15.81 14.38 6.36
N ALA A 381 16.47 14.50 7.51
CA ALA A 381 15.85 14.96 8.75
C ALA A 381 15.34 16.41 8.66
N GLY A 382 14.21 16.68 9.33
CA GLY A 382 13.62 18.00 9.45
C GLY A 382 13.07 18.55 8.13
N SER A 383 12.76 17.67 7.18
CA SER A 383 12.28 18.05 5.85
C SER A 383 10.75 18.02 5.76
N SER A 384 10.22 18.61 4.69
CA SER A 384 8.81 18.52 4.34
C SER A 384 8.66 18.31 2.84
N SER A 385 7.64 17.55 2.44
CA SER A 385 7.37 17.22 1.05
C SER A 385 5.93 17.53 0.68
N ASP A 386 5.72 18.04 -0.54
CA ASP A 386 4.41 18.17 -1.19
C ASP A 386 4.12 17.03 -2.18
N GLN A 387 4.97 15.99 -2.21
CA GLN A 387 4.62 14.76 -2.90
C GLN A 387 3.31 14.22 -2.34
N VAL A 388 2.40 13.88 -3.25
CA VAL A 388 1.14 13.22 -2.90
C VAL A 388 1.46 11.79 -2.49
N VAL A 389 1.13 11.45 -1.25
CA VAL A 389 1.26 10.09 -0.72
C VAL A 389 -0.10 9.67 -0.20
N ASP A 390 -0.59 8.53 -0.64
CA ASP A 390 -1.85 7.94 -0.23
C ASP A 390 -1.60 6.68 0.60
N VAL A 391 -2.54 6.31 1.46
CA VAL A 391 -2.43 5.12 2.30
C VAL A 391 -2.19 3.84 1.49
N THR A 392 -2.68 3.81 0.24
CA THR A 392 -2.46 2.71 -0.71
C THR A 392 -0.99 2.50 -1.09
N ASP A 393 -0.15 3.55 -1.01
CA ASP A 393 1.27 3.50 -1.41
C ASP A 393 2.13 2.70 -0.43
N LEU A 394 1.64 2.45 0.79
CA LEU A 394 2.43 1.83 1.84
C LEU A 394 2.70 0.34 1.59
N LEU A 395 1.71 -0.42 1.10
CA LEU A 395 1.91 -1.83 0.77
C LEU A 395 3.01 -2.04 -0.29
N PRO A 396 2.97 -1.42 -1.48
CA PRO A 396 4.03 -1.58 -2.48
C PRO A 396 5.38 -1.05 -1.98
N THR A 397 5.38 0.02 -1.15
CA THR A 397 6.60 0.51 -0.50
C THR A 397 7.21 -0.56 0.42
N PHE A 398 6.40 -1.24 1.22
CA PHE A 398 6.88 -2.31 2.10
C PHE A 398 7.34 -3.54 1.31
N CYS A 399 6.65 -3.88 0.21
CA CYS A 399 7.10 -4.94 -0.70
C CYS A 399 8.48 -4.63 -1.28
N GLU A 400 8.69 -3.43 -1.82
CA GLU A 400 9.98 -3.02 -2.39
C GLU A 400 11.11 -3.03 -1.34
N LEU A 401 10.87 -2.48 -0.14
CA LEU A 401 11.88 -2.44 0.92
C LEU A 401 12.23 -3.82 1.51
N SER A 402 11.28 -4.77 1.48
CA SER A 402 11.47 -6.12 2.02
C SER A 402 11.96 -7.13 0.98
N GLY A 403 11.84 -6.79 -0.30
CA GLY A 403 12.03 -7.68 -1.43
C GLY A 403 10.84 -8.61 -1.70
N ALA A 404 9.68 -8.38 -1.08
CA ALA A 404 8.46 -9.10 -1.40
C ALA A 404 7.93 -8.68 -2.78
N GLU A 405 7.23 -9.59 -3.45
CA GLU A 405 6.54 -9.25 -4.69
C GLU A 405 5.39 -8.27 -4.41
N VAL A 406 5.24 -7.26 -5.26
CA VAL A 406 4.10 -6.34 -5.19
C VAL A 406 2.85 -7.04 -5.75
N PRO A 407 1.73 -7.06 -5.01
CA PRO A 407 0.49 -7.65 -5.52
C PRO A 407 0.06 -7.03 -6.85
N LEU A 408 -0.44 -7.87 -7.76
CA LEU A 408 -0.77 -7.47 -9.13
C LEU A 408 -1.92 -6.44 -9.14
N GLY A 409 -1.73 -5.36 -9.91
CA GLY A 409 -2.82 -4.44 -10.25
C GLY A 409 -3.31 -3.54 -9.11
N ILE A 410 -2.62 -3.49 -7.97
CA ILE A 410 -2.98 -2.58 -6.86
C ILE A 410 -2.85 -1.09 -7.24
N ASP A 411 -3.53 -0.24 -6.47
CA ASP A 411 -3.61 1.20 -6.75
C ASP A 411 -2.48 2.03 -6.14
N GLY A 412 -1.76 1.47 -5.17
CA GLY A 412 -0.57 2.11 -4.60
C GLY A 412 0.61 2.16 -5.56
N VAL A 413 1.50 3.12 -5.36
CA VAL A 413 2.82 3.15 -5.99
C VAL A 413 3.88 3.29 -4.91
N SER A 414 4.90 2.44 -4.96
CA SER A 414 5.98 2.49 -3.98
C SER A 414 6.66 3.86 -3.96
N ILE A 415 6.88 4.40 -2.77
CA ILE A 415 7.68 5.61 -2.56
C ILE A 415 9.07 5.29 -2.00
N ALA A 416 9.47 4.01 -1.97
CA ALA A 416 10.78 3.59 -1.46
C ALA A 416 11.93 4.37 -2.12
N PRO A 417 11.96 4.58 -3.46
CA PRO A 417 13.01 5.37 -4.09
C PRO A 417 13.06 6.83 -3.63
N THR A 418 11.92 7.48 -3.38
CA THR A 418 11.92 8.81 -2.76
C THR A 418 12.51 8.77 -1.34
N LEU A 419 12.21 7.74 -0.55
CA LEU A 419 12.65 7.66 0.84
C LEU A 419 14.15 7.34 0.96
N THR A 420 14.69 6.52 0.07
CA THR A 420 16.07 6.04 0.12
C THR A 420 17.03 6.84 -0.76
N GLY A 421 16.50 7.52 -1.79
CA GLY A 421 17.30 8.13 -2.86
C GLY A 421 17.90 7.11 -3.84
N GLU A 422 17.49 5.84 -3.75
CA GLU A 422 17.99 4.73 -4.56
C GLU A 422 16.88 4.16 -5.45
N GLY A 423 17.18 3.86 -6.72
CA GLY A 423 16.19 3.37 -7.68
C GLY A 423 15.47 4.47 -8.46
N ILE A 424 14.39 4.11 -9.15
CA ILE A 424 13.61 5.02 -9.99
C ILE A 424 12.23 5.20 -9.37
N GLN A 425 11.91 6.42 -8.94
CA GLN A 425 10.58 6.75 -8.41
C GLN A 425 9.55 6.74 -9.53
N ARG A 426 8.76 5.66 -9.59
CA ARG A 426 7.57 5.58 -10.44
C ARG A 426 6.58 6.66 -10.02
N GLN A 427 5.95 7.30 -10.98
CA GLN A 427 4.98 8.36 -10.72
C GLN A 427 3.57 7.78 -10.78
N ARG A 428 2.74 8.15 -9.80
CA ARG A 428 1.30 7.97 -9.89
C ARG A 428 0.68 9.26 -10.40
N GLU A 429 -0.05 9.19 -11.50
CA GLU A 429 -0.64 10.39 -12.11
C GLU A 429 -1.68 11.04 -11.17
N PHE A 430 -2.58 10.23 -10.60
CA PHE A 430 -3.66 10.73 -9.76
C PHE A 430 -4.03 9.76 -8.63
N ILE A 431 -4.76 10.27 -7.65
CA ILE A 431 -5.47 9.46 -6.65
C ILE A 431 -6.96 9.73 -6.70
N ILE A 432 -7.74 8.74 -6.28
CA ILE A 432 -9.18 8.90 -6.12
C ILE A 432 -9.62 8.57 -4.70
N HIS A 433 -10.73 9.19 -4.31
CA HIS A 433 -11.40 8.92 -3.05
C HIS A 433 -12.90 8.87 -3.28
N GLU A 434 -13.57 8.08 -2.45
CA GLU A 434 -15.01 7.98 -2.40
C GLU A 434 -15.49 8.29 -0.98
N ALA A 435 -16.64 8.91 -0.87
CA ALA A 435 -17.27 9.21 0.40
C ALA A 435 -18.80 9.18 0.26
N GLY A 436 -19.50 9.11 1.39
CA GLY A 436 -20.96 9.13 1.41
C GLY A 436 -21.59 10.39 0.75
N ASN A 437 -20.83 11.48 0.59
CA ASN A 437 -21.25 12.73 -0.04
C ASN A 437 -20.68 12.99 -1.45
N GLY A 438 -19.89 12.08 -2.02
CA GLY A 438 -19.33 12.26 -3.37
C GLY A 438 -18.02 11.51 -3.59
N GLN A 439 -17.33 11.86 -4.67
CA GLN A 439 -16.03 11.33 -5.05
C GLN A 439 -15.08 12.45 -5.44
N SER A 440 -13.78 12.19 -5.38
CA SER A 440 -12.76 13.12 -5.87
C SER A 440 -11.65 12.42 -6.60
N ILE A 441 -11.03 13.16 -7.53
CA ILE A 441 -9.75 12.83 -8.14
C ILE A 441 -8.78 13.98 -7.86
N ILE A 442 -7.55 13.65 -7.49
CA ILE A 442 -6.46 14.61 -7.28
C ILE A 442 -5.33 14.24 -8.24
N ARG A 443 -5.01 15.15 -9.17
CA ARG A 443 -3.90 15.02 -10.12
C ARG A 443 -2.99 16.24 -10.00
N GLY A 444 -1.74 16.01 -9.60
CA GLY A 444 -0.82 17.12 -9.34
C GLY A 444 -1.41 18.09 -8.31
N LYS A 445 -1.63 19.35 -8.70
CA LYS A 445 -2.23 20.39 -7.85
C LYS A 445 -3.77 20.41 -7.92
N ASP A 446 -4.36 19.82 -8.95
CA ASP A 446 -5.77 19.99 -9.26
C ASP A 446 -6.61 18.91 -8.58
N LYS A 447 -7.71 19.31 -7.96
CA LYS A 447 -8.70 18.41 -7.36
C LYS A 447 -10.06 18.65 -7.95
N LEU A 448 -10.66 17.62 -8.53
CA LEU A 448 -12.05 17.64 -8.97
C LEU A 448 -12.91 16.90 -7.95
N VAL A 449 -13.96 17.54 -7.45
CA VAL A 449 -14.98 16.94 -6.58
C VAL A 449 -16.26 16.72 -7.37
N ARG A 450 -16.73 15.48 -7.40
CA ARG A 450 -18.02 15.06 -7.92
C ARG A 450 -18.99 14.84 -6.76
N SER A 451 -20.06 15.62 -6.67
CA SER A 451 -21.04 15.50 -5.58
C SER A 451 -22.46 15.33 -6.12
N ALA A 452 -23.25 14.47 -5.49
CA ALA A 452 -24.69 14.37 -5.72
C ALA A 452 -25.42 15.06 -4.55
N ARG A 453 -26.25 16.07 -4.82
CA ARG A 453 -26.86 16.87 -3.74
C ARG A 453 -28.05 16.14 -3.12
N GLY A 454 -27.88 15.44 -2.00
CA GLY A 454 -28.98 14.96 -1.16
C GLY A 454 -28.78 13.54 -0.58
N ARG A 455 -29.53 13.19 0.47
CA ARG A 455 -29.58 11.80 0.99
C ARG A 455 -30.10 10.89 -0.13
N LYS A 456 -29.64 9.63 -0.20
CA LYS A 456 -29.92 8.59 -1.24
C LYS A 456 -31.33 8.56 -1.88
N LYS A 457 -32.37 9.10 -1.23
CA LYS A 457 -33.74 9.17 -1.75
C LYS A 457 -34.14 10.49 -2.44
N LYS A 458 -33.26 11.51 -2.48
CA LYS A 458 -33.48 12.83 -3.11
C LYS A 458 -32.18 13.43 -3.67
N ALA A 459 -31.40 12.65 -4.40
CA ALA A 459 -30.19 13.17 -5.05
C ALA A 459 -30.60 14.13 -6.18
N GLY A 460 -30.26 15.41 -6.06
CA GLY A 460 -30.31 16.39 -7.13
C GLY A 460 -29.22 16.13 -8.19
N PRO A 461 -29.10 17.01 -9.21
CA PRO A 461 -28.12 16.81 -10.28
C PRO A 461 -26.69 16.72 -9.74
N VAL A 462 -25.88 15.87 -10.37
CA VAL A 462 -24.45 15.75 -10.09
C VAL A 462 -23.76 17.08 -10.37
N LYS A 463 -22.94 17.54 -9.44
CA LYS A 463 -22.15 18.77 -9.56
C LYS A 463 -20.66 18.43 -9.54
N PHE A 464 -19.91 19.22 -10.28
CA PHE A 464 -18.46 19.19 -10.31
C PHE A 464 -17.93 20.52 -9.80
N ALA A 465 -16.96 20.48 -8.89
CA ALA A 465 -16.20 21.63 -8.43
C ALA A 465 -14.71 21.32 -8.58
N LEU A 466 -13.92 22.30 -9.03
CA LEU A 466 -12.50 22.14 -9.31
C LEU A 466 -11.70 23.10 -8.42
N TYR A 467 -10.64 22.61 -7.78
CA TYR A 467 -9.80 23.40 -6.90
C TYR A 467 -8.32 23.24 -7.25
N ASP A 468 -7.55 24.33 -7.15
CA ASP A 468 -6.09 24.30 -7.17
C ASP A 468 -5.58 24.20 -5.72
N LEU A 469 -5.21 23.00 -5.29
CA LEU A 469 -4.79 22.72 -3.91
C LEU A 469 -3.45 23.37 -3.53
N LYS A 470 -2.66 23.83 -4.50
CA LYS A 470 -1.41 24.55 -4.23
C LYS A 470 -1.71 26.01 -3.86
N ALA A 471 -2.64 26.64 -4.57
CA ALA A 471 -3.07 28.01 -4.28
C ALA A 471 -4.11 28.08 -3.14
N ASP A 472 -4.94 27.05 -3.01
CA ASP A 472 -6.12 27.01 -2.15
C ASP A 472 -6.35 25.61 -1.58
N HIS A 473 -5.52 25.22 -0.61
CA HIS A 473 -5.67 23.95 0.12
C HIS A 473 -6.99 23.85 0.90
N GLY A 474 -7.68 24.98 1.13
CA GLY A 474 -8.95 25.05 1.84
C GLY A 474 -10.18 24.91 0.94
N GLU A 475 -10.02 24.66 -0.37
CA GLU A 475 -11.12 24.46 -1.33
C GLU A 475 -12.18 25.60 -1.29
N LYS A 476 -11.73 26.85 -1.20
CA LYS A 476 -12.59 28.05 -1.10
C LYS A 476 -13.07 28.55 -2.45
N THR A 477 -12.29 28.35 -3.50
CA THR A 477 -12.51 28.93 -4.83
C THR A 477 -12.76 27.85 -5.87
N ASP A 478 -14.01 27.71 -6.32
CA ASP A 478 -14.36 26.78 -7.41
C ASP A 478 -13.95 27.34 -8.78
N LEU A 479 -13.08 26.61 -9.46
CA LEU A 479 -12.48 26.94 -10.75
C LEU A 479 -13.14 26.17 -11.92
N ALA A 480 -14.17 25.37 -11.67
CA ALA A 480 -14.75 24.47 -12.68
C ALA A 480 -15.28 25.23 -13.90
N GLY A 481 -15.99 26.35 -13.67
CA GLY A 481 -16.52 27.19 -14.76
C GLY A 481 -15.44 27.84 -15.62
N ALA A 482 -14.25 28.10 -15.06
CA ALA A 482 -13.13 28.68 -15.78
C ALA A 482 -12.26 27.64 -16.50
N ASN A 483 -12.39 26.35 -16.17
CA ASN A 483 -11.53 25.28 -16.69
C ASN A 483 -12.32 24.05 -17.20
N PRO A 484 -13.25 24.22 -18.16
CA PRO A 484 -14.15 23.16 -18.60
C PRO A 484 -13.43 21.94 -19.22
N ASN A 485 -12.30 22.15 -19.90
CA ASN A 485 -11.52 21.06 -20.50
C ASN A 485 -10.89 20.18 -19.42
N LEU A 486 -10.28 20.78 -18.39
CA LEU A 486 -9.69 20.04 -17.27
C LEU A 486 -10.75 19.30 -16.46
N VAL A 487 -11.93 19.91 -16.26
CA VAL A 487 -13.07 19.22 -15.66
C VAL A 487 -13.47 17.99 -16.47
N THR A 488 -13.51 18.11 -17.79
CA THR A 488 -13.89 17.01 -18.70
C THR A 488 -12.88 15.87 -18.62
N GLU A 489 -11.59 16.19 -18.63
CA GLU A 489 -10.49 15.23 -18.54
C GLU A 489 -10.48 14.49 -17.19
N LEU A 490 -10.47 15.24 -16.07
CA LEU A 490 -10.47 14.65 -14.73
C LEU A 490 -11.74 13.85 -14.46
N LYS A 491 -12.90 14.28 -14.99
CA LYS A 491 -14.14 13.51 -14.93
C LYS A 491 -14.00 12.18 -15.67
N ALA A 492 -13.38 12.17 -16.85
CA ALA A 492 -13.18 10.94 -17.62
C ALA A 492 -12.29 9.95 -16.87
N LEU A 493 -11.18 10.43 -16.28
CA LEU A 493 -10.31 9.60 -15.43
C LEU A 493 -11.05 9.05 -14.22
N LEU A 494 -11.76 9.91 -13.49
CA LEU A 494 -12.52 9.54 -12.29
C LEU A 494 -13.60 8.49 -12.59
N LEU A 495 -14.36 8.64 -13.69
CA LEU A 495 -15.35 7.63 -14.10
C LEU A 495 -14.70 6.35 -14.62
N GLY A 496 -13.49 6.46 -15.19
CA GLY A 496 -12.69 5.29 -15.57
C GLY A 496 -12.29 4.42 -14.36
N GLU A 497 -12.14 5.01 -13.17
CA GLU A 497 -11.96 4.28 -11.90
C GLU A 497 -13.27 3.73 -11.33
N ARG A 498 -14.34 3.71 -12.14
CA ARG A 498 -15.60 3.01 -11.84
C ARG A 498 -16.27 3.48 -10.54
N VAL A 499 -16.11 4.75 -10.20
CA VAL A 499 -16.72 5.35 -9.00
C VAL A 499 -18.25 5.50 -9.07
N ASP A 500 -18.85 5.10 -10.18
CA ASP A 500 -20.29 5.01 -10.37
C ASP A 500 -20.83 3.59 -10.13
N GLU A 501 -19.96 2.63 -9.84
CA GLU A 501 -20.35 1.28 -9.51
C GLU A 501 -21.22 1.21 -8.25
N ARG A 502 -21.99 0.12 -8.20
CA ARG A 502 -22.86 -0.10 -7.05
C ARG A 502 -22.01 -0.34 -5.82
N HIS A 503 -22.51 0.21 -4.73
CA HIS A 503 -22.14 -0.14 -3.39
C HIS A 503 -21.88 -1.64 -3.17
N GLY A 504 -20.68 -1.96 -2.68
CA GLY A 504 -20.22 -3.33 -2.49
C GLY A 504 -19.64 -4.00 -3.72
N PHE A 505 -19.30 -3.22 -4.75
CA PHE A 505 -18.41 -3.61 -5.82
C PHE A 505 -16.96 -3.75 -5.31
N ALA A 506 -16.19 -4.64 -5.95
CA ALA A 506 -14.75 -4.80 -5.74
C ALA A 506 -14.13 -5.38 -7.01
N ASN A 507 -12.81 -5.31 -7.14
CA ASN A 507 -12.11 -6.04 -8.19
C ASN A 507 -12.32 -7.55 -8.02
N THR A 508 -12.23 -8.33 -9.09
CA THR A 508 -12.42 -9.79 -9.09
C THR A 508 -11.17 -10.48 -9.62
N TYR A 509 -10.98 -11.75 -9.29
CA TYR A 509 -9.76 -12.49 -9.61
C TYR A 509 -10.05 -13.62 -10.57
N HIS A 510 -9.34 -13.65 -11.69
CA HIS A 510 -9.60 -14.61 -12.77
C HIS A 510 -8.30 -15.22 -13.29
N THR A 511 -8.40 -16.49 -13.68
CA THR A 511 -7.29 -17.22 -14.28
C THR A 511 -7.73 -17.78 -15.62
N TRP A 512 -6.92 -17.57 -16.64
CA TRP A 512 -7.07 -18.26 -17.92
C TRP A 512 -6.33 -19.58 -17.88
N SER A 513 -7.00 -20.66 -18.26
CA SER A 513 -6.43 -22.03 -18.27
C SER A 513 -6.78 -22.82 -19.53
N GLY A 514 -7.00 -22.12 -20.65
CA GLY A 514 -7.30 -22.76 -21.93
C GLY A 514 -6.12 -23.59 -22.48
N GLU A 515 -6.43 -24.54 -23.37
CA GLU A 515 -5.40 -25.30 -24.09
C GLU A 515 -4.60 -24.42 -25.06
N GLY A 516 -3.46 -24.94 -25.53
CA GLY A 516 -2.62 -24.26 -26.52
C GLY A 516 -3.40 -23.88 -27.78
N GLY A 517 -3.58 -22.58 -28.00
CA GLY A 517 -4.28 -22.00 -29.14
C GLY A 517 -5.72 -21.59 -28.88
N ALA A 518 -6.23 -21.77 -27.65
CA ALA A 518 -7.57 -21.35 -27.23
C ALA A 518 -7.73 -19.83 -27.18
N LEU A 519 -8.98 -19.39 -27.27
CA LEU A 519 -9.35 -17.98 -27.41
C LEU A 519 -9.58 -17.34 -26.04
N THR A 520 -9.10 -16.11 -25.86
CA THR A 520 -9.40 -15.31 -24.65
C THR A 520 -10.81 -14.74 -24.64
N SER A 521 -11.50 -14.72 -25.79
CA SER A 521 -12.91 -14.31 -25.94
C SER A 521 -13.89 -15.40 -25.48
N ASP A 522 -13.44 -16.65 -25.40
CA ASP A 522 -14.26 -17.77 -24.94
C ASP A 522 -14.22 -17.83 -23.40
N ALA A 523 -15.37 -17.54 -22.79
CA ALA A 523 -15.57 -17.52 -21.36
C ALA A 523 -15.19 -18.84 -20.67
N ASN A 524 -15.32 -19.99 -21.36
CA ASN A 524 -15.01 -21.29 -20.78
C ASN A 524 -13.50 -21.49 -20.50
N ASN A 525 -12.65 -20.63 -21.07
CA ASN A 525 -11.22 -20.65 -20.80
C ASN A 525 -10.81 -19.80 -19.59
N TRP A 526 -11.76 -19.07 -19.00
CA TRP A 526 -11.57 -18.27 -17.80
C TRP A 526 -12.25 -18.94 -16.60
N SER A 527 -11.65 -18.83 -15.43
CA SER A 527 -12.31 -19.23 -14.20
C SER A 527 -13.48 -18.30 -13.89
N ASP A 528 -14.63 -18.86 -13.54
CA ASP A 528 -15.66 -18.11 -12.82
C ASP A 528 -15.11 -17.67 -11.47
N TYR A 529 -15.46 -16.46 -11.04
CA TYR A 529 -15.15 -15.95 -9.73
C TYR A 529 -16.40 -15.96 -8.87
N GLN A 530 -16.30 -16.52 -7.67
CA GLN A 530 -17.32 -16.40 -6.65
C GLN A 530 -16.65 -16.04 -5.33
N TYR A 531 -17.00 -14.86 -4.81
CA TYR A 531 -16.70 -14.55 -3.42
C TYR A 531 -17.90 -14.90 -2.55
N ALA A 532 -17.80 -16.05 -1.89
CA ALA A 532 -18.75 -16.48 -0.86
C ALA A 532 -18.01 -16.67 0.47
N ASN A 533 -18.58 -16.14 1.54
CA ASN A 533 -17.95 -16.20 2.85
C ASN A 533 -19.00 -16.26 3.97
N ALA A 534 -18.73 -17.07 4.98
CA ALA A 534 -19.63 -17.30 6.12
C ALA A 534 -21.11 -17.57 5.73
N GLY A 535 -21.31 -18.33 4.64
CA GLY A 535 -22.64 -18.71 4.13
C GLY A 535 -23.35 -17.64 3.29
N VAL A 536 -22.66 -16.55 2.93
CA VAL A 536 -23.20 -15.47 2.09
C VAL A 536 -22.38 -15.35 0.82
N THR A 537 -23.03 -15.41 -0.34
CA THR A 537 -22.40 -15.05 -1.62
C THR A 537 -22.50 -13.55 -1.84
N TYR A 538 -21.36 -12.87 -1.91
CA TYR A 538 -21.27 -11.42 -2.05
C TYR A 538 -21.13 -10.98 -3.50
N THR A 539 -20.34 -11.71 -4.29
CA THR A 539 -20.22 -11.47 -5.72
C THR A 539 -20.04 -12.78 -6.47
N THR A 540 -20.56 -12.80 -7.68
CA THR A 540 -20.23 -13.77 -8.74
C THR A 540 -19.87 -12.96 -9.96
N ASP A 541 -18.83 -13.37 -10.67
CA ASP A 541 -18.36 -12.73 -11.88
C ASP A 541 -17.87 -13.84 -12.81
N ASP A 542 -18.46 -13.93 -13.99
CA ASP A 542 -18.17 -14.96 -14.99
C ASP A 542 -18.05 -14.31 -16.37
N GLY A 543 -17.74 -15.10 -17.39
CA GLY A 543 -17.73 -14.63 -18.76
C GLY A 543 -16.36 -14.22 -19.28
N ALA A 544 -16.30 -13.07 -19.94
CA ALA A 544 -15.12 -12.58 -20.64
C ALA A 544 -14.46 -11.40 -19.89
N PRO A 545 -13.17 -11.11 -20.16
CA PRO A 545 -12.41 -10.06 -19.47
C PRO A 545 -13.10 -8.71 -19.33
N GLN A 546 -13.01 -8.15 -18.12
CA GLN A 546 -13.58 -6.84 -17.77
C GLN A 546 -12.55 -5.98 -17.03
N LEU A 547 -12.71 -4.65 -17.07
CA LEU A 547 -11.83 -3.69 -16.39
C LEU A 547 -11.71 -3.84 -14.86
N SER A 548 -12.53 -4.66 -14.20
CA SER A 548 -12.37 -5.00 -12.77
C SER A 548 -11.50 -6.22 -12.50
N TRP A 549 -11.11 -6.95 -13.53
CA TRP A 549 -10.43 -8.22 -13.35
C TRP A 549 -8.95 -7.98 -13.05
N VAL A 550 -8.49 -8.54 -11.93
CA VAL A 550 -7.08 -8.85 -11.71
C VAL A 550 -6.87 -10.27 -12.19
N ALA A 551 -6.21 -10.41 -13.33
CA ALA A 551 -6.21 -11.65 -14.10
C ALA A 551 -4.81 -12.22 -14.30
N LYS A 552 -4.73 -13.56 -14.34
CA LYS A 552 -3.53 -14.29 -14.74
C LYS A 552 -3.81 -15.12 -15.98
N ILE A 553 -2.93 -15.03 -16.97
CA ILE A 553 -2.82 -16.00 -18.06
C ILE A 553 -1.59 -16.83 -17.75
N GLU A 554 -1.81 -18.03 -17.21
CA GLU A 554 -0.74 -18.89 -16.72
C GLU A 554 -0.65 -20.21 -17.49
N ASN A 555 0.57 -20.72 -17.65
CA ASN A 555 0.78 -22.06 -18.17
C ASN A 555 0.95 -23.05 -17.01
N LYS A 556 0.05 -24.03 -16.90
CA LYS A 556 0.16 -25.14 -15.92
C LYS A 556 0.79 -26.41 -16.50
N GLY A 557 1.05 -26.43 -17.80
CA GLY A 557 1.61 -27.57 -18.51
C GLY A 557 3.13 -27.59 -18.54
N GLU A 558 3.66 -28.65 -19.15
CA GLU A 558 5.11 -28.85 -19.36
C GLU A 558 5.58 -28.38 -20.74
N SER A 559 4.65 -27.97 -21.60
CA SER A 559 4.94 -27.49 -22.95
C SER A 559 4.42 -26.08 -23.14
N LYS A 560 5.00 -25.38 -24.12
CA LYS A 560 4.62 -24.02 -24.47
C LYS A 560 3.11 -23.92 -24.78
N ALA A 561 2.43 -22.99 -24.13
CA ALA A 561 1.02 -22.70 -24.37
C ALA A 561 0.83 -21.29 -24.98
N VAL A 562 -0.24 -21.13 -25.75
CA VAL A 562 -0.54 -19.89 -26.49
C VAL A 562 -2.01 -19.53 -26.32
N ALA A 563 -2.31 -18.45 -25.60
CA ALA A 563 -3.61 -17.80 -25.59
C ALA A 563 -3.74 -16.85 -26.79
N LYS A 564 -4.85 -16.88 -27.52
CA LYS A 564 -5.11 -16.01 -28.67
C LYS A 564 -6.19 -14.97 -28.34
N ALA A 565 -5.88 -13.70 -28.56
CA ALA A 565 -6.85 -12.61 -28.46
C ALA A 565 -7.33 -12.19 -29.85
N GLU A 566 -8.60 -12.42 -30.16
CA GLU A 566 -9.25 -11.98 -31.41
C GLU A 566 -10.25 -10.84 -31.20
N ALA A 567 -10.44 -10.43 -29.95
CA ALA A 567 -11.26 -9.30 -29.52
C ALA A 567 -10.48 -8.46 -28.51
N ASN A 568 -10.89 -7.21 -28.34
CA ASN A 568 -10.27 -6.33 -27.36
C ASN A 568 -10.38 -6.90 -25.95
N LEU A 569 -9.33 -6.71 -25.17
CA LEU A 569 -9.25 -7.21 -23.80
C LEU A 569 -9.09 -6.04 -22.84
N GLU A 570 -9.78 -6.12 -21.70
CA GLU A 570 -9.72 -5.11 -20.67
C GLU A 570 -9.59 -5.77 -19.30
N PHE A 571 -8.63 -5.28 -18.51
CA PHE A 571 -8.31 -5.77 -17.17
C PHE A 571 -7.97 -4.59 -16.26
N LEU A 572 -8.17 -4.76 -14.95
CA LEU A 572 -7.56 -3.88 -13.95
C LEU A 572 -6.05 -4.13 -13.91
N GLY A 573 -5.66 -5.39 -13.77
CA GLY A 573 -4.27 -5.84 -13.82
C GLY A 573 -4.19 -7.18 -14.55
N LEU A 574 -3.17 -7.35 -15.38
CA LEU A 574 -2.95 -8.61 -16.10
C LEU A 574 -1.53 -9.11 -15.90
N GLU A 575 -1.38 -10.36 -15.47
CA GLU A 575 -0.11 -11.08 -15.47
C GLU A 575 -0.11 -12.18 -16.53
N ILE A 576 1.00 -12.30 -17.25
CA ILE A 576 1.28 -13.43 -18.14
C ILE A 576 2.52 -14.14 -17.59
N VAL A 577 2.38 -15.43 -17.27
CA VAL A 577 3.42 -16.19 -16.58
C VAL A 577 3.54 -17.61 -17.13
N GLY A 578 4.78 -18.06 -17.29
CA GLY A 578 5.10 -19.44 -17.66
C GLY A 578 4.80 -20.43 -16.54
N SER A 579 5.09 -21.70 -16.78
CA SER A 579 4.92 -22.74 -15.77
C SER A 579 6.09 -22.80 -14.81
N SER A 580 5.85 -23.41 -13.65
CA SER A 580 6.90 -23.74 -12.69
C SER A 580 7.96 -24.72 -13.23
N SER A 581 7.65 -25.46 -14.31
CA SER A 581 8.61 -26.33 -15.03
C SER A 581 9.43 -25.59 -16.09
N GLY A 582 9.20 -24.28 -16.26
CA GLY A 582 9.89 -23.43 -17.23
C GLY A 582 9.24 -23.37 -18.61
N ALA A 583 8.03 -23.93 -18.78
CA ALA A 583 7.31 -23.86 -20.04
C ALA A 583 6.74 -22.45 -20.28
N GLU A 584 6.87 -21.95 -21.51
CA GLU A 584 6.45 -20.58 -21.84
C GLU A 584 4.91 -20.44 -21.93
N GLN A 585 4.39 -19.27 -21.54
CA GLN A 585 3.01 -18.86 -21.81
C GLN A 585 3.01 -17.65 -22.72
N VAL A 586 2.30 -17.72 -23.85
CA VAL A 586 2.22 -16.60 -24.81
C VAL A 586 0.80 -16.08 -24.90
N LEU A 587 0.57 -14.80 -24.61
CA LEU A 587 -0.60 -14.08 -25.10
C LEU A 587 -0.28 -13.49 -26.48
N LYS A 588 -0.94 -14.00 -27.52
CA LYS A 588 -0.81 -13.50 -28.89
C LYS A 588 -2.02 -12.64 -29.24
N LEU A 589 -1.79 -11.35 -29.46
CA LEU A 589 -2.80 -10.45 -29.97
C LEU A 589 -3.00 -10.68 -31.47
N GLY A 590 -4.26 -10.76 -31.88
CA GLY A 590 -4.66 -10.76 -33.29
C GLY A 590 -4.36 -9.43 -33.97
N SER A 591 -4.63 -9.37 -35.27
CA SER A 591 -4.38 -8.15 -36.05
C SER A 591 -5.23 -6.98 -35.53
N ASN A 592 -4.59 -5.89 -35.14
CA ASN A 592 -5.24 -4.66 -34.66
C ASN A 592 -6.13 -4.84 -33.42
N ILE A 593 -5.80 -5.79 -32.55
CA ILE A 593 -6.50 -5.98 -31.26
C ILE A 593 -5.90 -5.08 -30.19
N ASN A 594 -6.77 -4.45 -29.39
CA ASN A 594 -6.36 -3.63 -28.26
C ASN A 594 -6.38 -4.43 -26.95
N LEU A 595 -5.39 -4.20 -26.10
CA LEU A 595 -5.30 -4.74 -24.75
C LEU A 595 -5.17 -3.57 -23.77
N ILE A 596 -6.05 -3.51 -22.77
CA ILE A 596 -5.99 -2.55 -21.67
C ILE A 596 -5.68 -3.32 -20.39
N GLY A 597 -4.56 -3.00 -19.75
CA GLY A 597 -4.30 -3.34 -18.36
C GLY A 597 -4.24 -2.05 -17.58
N ARG A 598 -5.38 -1.64 -17.01
CA ARG A 598 -5.61 -0.28 -16.52
C ARG A 598 -4.50 0.16 -15.55
N ASN A 599 -4.24 -0.63 -14.52
CA ASN A 599 -3.16 -0.38 -13.57
C ASN A 599 -1.83 -0.97 -14.04
N GLU A 600 -1.80 -2.24 -14.43
CA GLU A 600 -0.54 -2.92 -14.71
C GLU A 600 -0.72 -4.03 -15.74
N ILE A 601 0.29 -4.19 -16.61
CA ILE A 601 0.53 -5.44 -17.34
C ILE A 601 1.89 -5.96 -16.91
N ARG A 602 1.93 -7.19 -16.39
CA ARG A 602 3.14 -7.84 -15.90
C ARG A 602 3.47 -9.06 -16.75
N LEU A 603 4.66 -9.08 -17.32
CA LEU A 603 5.22 -10.27 -17.97
C LEU A 603 6.22 -10.89 -17.00
N SER A 604 5.83 -11.98 -16.37
CA SER A 604 6.65 -12.73 -15.41
C SER A 604 7.48 -13.80 -16.13
N GLN A 605 8.35 -14.50 -15.41
CA GLN A 605 9.24 -15.52 -15.97
C GLN A 605 8.49 -16.50 -16.89
N GLY A 606 9.01 -16.71 -18.11
CA GLY A 606 8.39 -17.57 -19.13
C GLY A 606 7.13 -16.99 -19.79
N GLY A 607 6.64 -15.83 -19.33
CA GLY A 607 5.52 -15.11 -19.90
C GLY A 607 5.91 -14.29 -21.12
N GLN A 608 5.05 -14.29 -22.14
CA GLN A 608 5.27 -13.53 -23.36
C GLN A 608 4.00 -12.80 -23.82
N LEU A 609 4.13 -11.54 -24.19
CA LEU A 609 3.10 -10.77 -24.88
C LEU A 609 3.55 -10.49 -26.31
N LYS A 610 2.77 -10.95 -27.29
CA LYS A 610 3.07 -10.78 -28.72
C LYS A 610 2.02 -9.91 -29.41
N LEU A 611 2.44 -8.72 -29.84
CA LEU A 611 1.61 -7.77 -30.58
C LEU A 611 1.68 -8.06 -32.09
N ASN A 612 0.59 -7.78 -32.80
CA ASN A 612 0.50 -7.89 -34.25
C ASN A 612 -0.28 -6.69 -34.82
N GLY A 613 0.27 -5.49 -34.59
CA GLY A 613 -0.47 -4.25 -34.67
C GLY A 613 -1.29 -3.99 -33.40
N GLY A 614 -2.27 -3.08 -33.50
CA GLY A 614 -3.13 -2.69 -32.37
C GLY A 614 -2.41 -1.87 -31.31
N THR A 615 -3.07 -1.74 -30.15
CA THR A 615 -2.61 -0.89 -29.04
C THR A 615 -2.64 -1.65 -27.71
N VAL A 616 -1.52 -1.64 -26.98
CA VAL A 616 -1.49 -2.05 -25.57
C VAL A 616 -1.49 -0.78 -24.71
N SER A 617 -2.44 -0.63 -23.80
CA SER A 617 -2.61 0.60 -23.00
C SER A 617 -2.63 0.32 -21.49
N THR A 618 -1.99 1.20 -20.74
CA THR A 618 -1.99 1.20 -19.27
C THR A 618 -1.94 2.64 -18.76
N LEU A 619 -2.54 2.90 -17.59
CA LEU A 619 -2.40 4.19 -16.90
C LEU A 619 -1.16 4.24 -16.01
N ARG A 620 -0.46 3.11 -15.82
CA ARG A 620 0.77 3.09 -15.02
C ARG A 620 1.91 2.51 -15.83
N TRP A 621 2.02 1.18 -15.93
CA TRP A 621 3.18 0.59 -16.57
C TRP A 621 2.99 -0.85 -17.06
N ILE A 622 3.87 -1.21 -17.98
CA ILE A 622 4.17 -2.57 -18.38
C ILE A 622 5.51 -2.97 -17.78
N ASP A 623 5.52 -4.01 -16.95
CA ASP A 623 6.73 -4.58 -16.39
C ASP A 623 7.10 -5.88 -17.12
N ILE A 624 8.34 -5.96 -17.60
CA ILE A 624 8.89 -7.14 -18.28
C ILE A 624 10.00 -7.70 -17.40
N ALA A 625 9.70 -8.77 -16.66
CA ALA A 625 10.66 -9.41 -15.77
C ALA A 625 11.76 -10.16 -16.54
N GLU A 626 12.83 -10.49 -15.84
CA GLU A 626 13.87 -11.39 -16.37
C GLU A 626 13.24 -12.72 -16.82
N GLY A 627 13.67 -13.24 -17.98
CA GLY A 627 13.08 -14.44 -18.58
C GLY A 627 11.69 -14.25 -19.20
N ALA A 628 11.13 -13.05 -19.20
CA ALA A 628 9.89 -12.71 -19.92
C ALA A 628 10.17 -12.06 -21.27
N THR A 629 9.17 -12.01 -22.17
CA THR A 629 9.33 -11.40 -23.50
C THR A 629 8.15 -10.52 -23.91
N LEU A 630 8.42 -9.26 -24.23
CA LEU A 630 7.52 -8.42 -25.02
C LEU A 630 7.95 -8.48 -26.48
N GLY A 631 7.07 -8.86 -27.40
CA GLY A 631 7.44 -9.00 -28.80
C GLY A 631 6.39 -8.55 -29.81
N GLY A 632 6.82 -8.44 -31.07
CA GLY A 632 5.96 -8.07 -32.19
C GLY A 632 6.15 -6.63 -32.69
N HIS A 633 5.07 -6.04 -33.20
CA HIS A 633 4.97 -4.64 -33.60
C HIS A 633 3.59 -4.07 -33.24
N GLY A 634 3.51 -2.77 -32.99
CA GLY A 634 2.27 -2.09 -32.59
C GLY A 634 2.52 -0.82 -31.80
N GLN A 635 1.46 -0.30 -31.17
CA GLN A 635 1.52 0.85 -30.29
C GLN A 635 1.40 0.44 -28.83
N ILE A 636 2.12 1.14 -27.96
CA ILE A 636 1.99 1.04 -26.50
C ILE A 636 1.68 2.44 -25.99
N VAL A 637 0.67 2.57 -25.13
CA VAL A 637 0.33 3.82 -24.43
C VAL A 637 0.54 3.58 -22.94
N GLY A 638 1.50 4.28 -22.35
CA GLY A 638 1.96 4.05 -20.97
C GLY A 638 3.44 3.67 -20.89
N ASP A 639 3.97 3.64 -19.66
CA ASP A 639 5.40 3.43 -19.42
C ASP A 639 5.78 1.95 -19.54
N VAL A 640 7.03 1.67 -19.95
CA VAL A 640 7.57 0.31 -20.10
C VAL A 640 8.87 0.18 -19.31
N ASN A 641 8.92 -0.79 -18.39
CA ASN A 641 10.13 -1.14 -17.66
C ASN A 641 10.61 -2.54 -18.08
N ASN A 642 11.75 -2.60 -18.76
CA ASN A 642 12.30 -3.84 -19.29
C ASN A 642 13.48 -4.36 -18.46
N LYS A 643 13.35 -5.57 -17.93
CA LYS A 643 14.46 -6.43 -17.46
C LYS A 643 14.56 -7.74 -18.26
N GLY A 644 13.55 -8.05 -19.06
CA GLY A 644 13.51 -9.24 -19.90
C GLY A 644 13.94 -8.98 -21.33
N THR A 645 13.26 -9.65 -22.27
CA THR A 645 13.57 -9.56 -23.70
C THR A 645 12.54 -8.69 -24.42
N ILE A 646 13.02 -7.72 -25.21
CA ILE A 646 12.20 -7.09 -26.24
C ILE A 646 12.51 -7.77 -27.58
N SER A 647 11.52 -8.44 -28.18
CA SER A 647 11.67 -9.20 -29.43
C SER A 647 10.95 -8.50 -30.59
N ILE A 648 11.70 -7.81 -31.44
CA ILE A 648 11.12 -7.01 -32.53
C ILE A 648 10.82 -7.87 -33.77
N GLU A 649 9.63 -7.65 -34.35
CA GLU A 649 9.18 -8.19 -35.65
C GLU A 649 8.65 -7.03 -36.52
N GLY A 650 8.95 -7.02 -37.82
CA GLY A 650 8.42 -6.00 -38.75
C GLY A 650 8.85 -4.56 -38.41
N LYS A 651 7.88 -3.64 -38.26
CA LYS A 651 8.12 -2.19 -38.13
C LYS A 651 8.57 -1.71 -36.74
N GLY A 652 8.61 -2.58 -35.72
CA GLY A 652 8.97 -2.20 -34.35
C GLY A 652 7.81 -1.71 -33.48
N LEU A 653 8.15 -1.14 -32.32
CA LEU A 653 7.20 -0.64 -31.31
C LEU A 653 7.24 0.89 -31.25
N GLU A 654 6.06 1.52 -31.21
CA GLU A 654 5.90 2.93 -30.89
C GLU A 654 5.25 3.07 -29.51
N ILE A 655 5.95 3.72 -28.58
CA ILE A 655 5.59 3.81 -27.16
C ILE A 655 5.28 5.27 -26.81
N ASP A 656 4.03 5.57 -26.50
CA ASP A 656 3.61 6.86 -25.98
C ASP A 656 3.77 6.91 -24.44
N GLY A 657 5.03 6.78 -23.99
CA GLY A 657 5.40 6.70 -22.58
C GLY A 657 6.92 6.74 -22.37
N GLU A 658 7.36 6.71 -21.12
CA GLU A 658 8.76 6.52 -20.77
C GLU A 658 9.18 5.05 -20.87
N VAL A 659 10.41 4.80 -21.30
CA VAL A 659 10.97 3.45 -21.39
C VAL A 659 12.25 3.37 -20.57
N THR A 660 12.28 2.44 -19.62
CA THR A 660 13.49 2.03 -18.92
C THR A 660 13.98 0.72 -19.51
N LEU A 661 15.11 0.74 -20.21
CA LEU A 661 15.73 -0.42 -20.84
C LEU A 661 16.77 -1.07 -19.92
N GLY A 662 16.63 -2.38 -19.82
CA GLY A 662 17.62 -3.37 -19.38
C GLY A 662 17.42 -4.65 -20.18
N GLY A 663 18.00 -5.77 -19.73
CA GLY A 663 17.81 -7.08 -20.35
C GLY A 663 18.29 -7.14 -21.80
N THR A 664 17.62 -7.92 -22.65
CA THR A 664 18.11 -8.21 -24.02
C THR A 664 17.17 -7.74 -25.11
N LEU A 665 17.76 -7.43 -26.27
CA LEU A 665 17.06 -7.23 -27.53
C LEU A 665 17.15 -8.50 -28.36
N SER A 666 16.06 -8.89 -29.01
CA SER A 666 16.03 -9.97 -30.00
C SER A 666 15.35 -9.49 -31.27
N MET A 667 15.77 -10.04 -32.42
CA MET A 667 15.21 -9.69 -33.73
C MET A 667 14.83 -10.96 -34.49
N LYS A 668 13.59 -11.00 -34.98
CA LYS A 668 13.10 -12.07 -35.87
C LYS A 668 12.85 -11.60 -37.31
N THR A 669 13.06 -10.31 -37.59
CA THR A 669 12.92 -9.71 -38.93
C THR A 669 14.04 -10.16 -39.87
N LYS A 670 13.71 -10.43 -41.15
CA LYS A 670 14.70 -10.76 -42.19
C LYS A 670 15.42 -9.51 -42.69
N LEU A 671 16.69 -9.64 -43.06
CA LEU A 671 17.52 -8.53 -43.55
C LEU A 671 17.00 -7.86 -44.83
N ASP A 672 16.13 -8.50 -45.62
CA ASP A 672 15.65 -7.89 -46.87
C ASP A 672 14.76 -6.65 -46.63
N GLU A 673 14.29 -6.47 -45.39
CA GLU A 673 13.62 -5.25 -44.92
C GLU A 673 14.62 -4.15 -44.46
N THR A 674 15.88 -4.49 -44.24
CA THR A 674 16.94 -3.58 -43.76
C THR A 674 17.98 -3.30 -44.85
N LYS A 675 18.02 -2.05 -45.33
CA LYS A 675 19.05 -1.61 -46.28
C LYS A 675 20.41 -1.52 -45.55
N PRO A 676 21.49 -2.19 -46.03
CA PRO A 676 22.82 -2.09 -45.41
C PRO A 676 23.25 -0.65 -45.16
N GLY A 677 23.77 -0.36 -43.97
CA GLY A 677 24.22 0.98 -43.58
C GLY A 677 23.14 2.01 -43.28
N LYS A 678 21.84 1.72 -43.49
CA LYS A 678 20.75 2.64 -43.11
C LYS A 678 20.16 2.23 -41.75
N PRO A 679 20.09 3.14 -40.76
CA PRO A 679 19.48 2.83 -39.47
C PRO A 679 17.97 2.60 -39.64
N MET A 680 17.47 1.50 -39.08
CA MET A 680 16.06 1.19 -38.91
C MET A 680 15.66 1.50 -37.47
N THR A 681 14.65 2.35 -37.26
CA THR A 681 14.08 2.56 -35.92
C THR A 681 13.24 1.35 -35.55
N ILE A 682 13.52 0.73 -34.41
CA ILE A 682 12.82 -0.46 -33.91
C ILE A 682 12.00 -0.18 -32.65
N LEU A 683 12.33 0.89 -31.94
CA LEU A 683 11.60 1.37 -30.78
C LEU A 683 11.64 2.88 -30.80
N LYS A 684 10.49 3.52 -30.60
CA LYS A 684 10.35 4.97 -30.42
C LYS A 684 9.58 5.23 -29.14
N ALA A 685 10.02 6.19 -28.33
CA ALA A 685 9.39 6.53 -27.06
C ALA A 685 9.44 8.04 -26.76
N LYS A 686 8.66 8.51 -25.76
CA LYS A 686 8.76 9.89 -25.26
C LYS A 686 10.13 10.14 -24.63
N SER A 687 10.64 9.16 -23.87
CA SER A 687 12.02 9.13 -23.40
C SER A 687 12.50 7.70 -23.22
N ILE A 688 13.81 7.49 -23.39
CA ILE A 688 14.48 6.20 -23.18
C ILE A 688 15.63 6.40 -22.20
N LYS A 689 15.66 5.58 -21.15
CA LYS A 689 16.75 5.48 -20.17
C LYS A 689 17.32 4.06 -20.20
N GLY A 690 18.62 3.91 -19.99
CA GLY A 690 19.30 2.61 -20.01
C GLY A 690 19.61 2.09 -21.42
N SER A 691 20.02 0.82 -21.49
CA SER A 691 20.39 0.13 -22.73
C SER A 691 20.12 -1.37 -22.60
N PHE A 692 20.13 -2.07 -23.73
CA PHE A 692 20.15 -3.53 -23.73
C PHE A 692 21.55 -4.03 -23.39
N GLU A 693 21.65 -5.23 -22.83
CA GLU A 693 22.91 -5.91 -22.50
C GLU A 693 23.68 -6.30 -23.76
N ASN A 694 22.98 -6.69 -24.82
CA ASN A 694 23.59 -7.02 -26.10
C ASN A 694 23.67 -5.81 -27.02
N THR A 695 24.87 -5.58 -27.57
CA THR A 695 25.17 -4.49 -28.50
C THR A 695 25.12 -4.93 -29.96
N GLU A 696 25.14 -6.24 -30.20
CA GLU A 696 25.15 -6.87 -31.52
C GLU A 696 24.10 -7.99 -31.58
N LEU A 697 23.48 -8.15 -32.75
CA LEU A 697 22.54 -9.22 -33.05
C LEU A 697 23.01 -9.99 -34.27
N GLU A 698 23.01 -11.32 -34.17
CA GLU A 698 23.14 -12.18 -35.33
C GLU A 698 21.87 -12.13 -36.17
N ILE A 699 22.04 -12.08 -37.49
CA ILE A 699 20.92 -12.09 -38.42
C ILE A 699 20.58 -13.54 -38.77
N PRO A 700 19.33 -13.99 -38.51
CA PRO A 700 18.89 -15.31 -38.93
C PRO A 700 19.09 -15.49 -40.44
N GLY A 701 19.99 -16.40 -40.82
CA GLY A 701 20.26 -16.79 -42.21
C GLY A 701 21.23 -15.91 -43.01
N LYS A 702 21.93 -14.94 -42.42
CA LYS A 702 22.99 -14.15 -43.11
C LYS A 702 24.24 -13.95 -42.24
N ASN A 703 25.18 -14.88 -42.33
CA ASN A 703 26.39 -14.91 -41.47
C ASN A 703 27.41 -13.78 -41.73
N ASN A 704 27.28 -13.03 -42.85
CA ASN A 704 28.24 -11.98 -43.25
C ASN A 704 27.88 -10.58 -42.75
N PHE A 705 26.81 -10.44 -41.96
CA PHE A 705 26.34 -9.17 -41.44
C PHE A 705 26.09 -9.29 -39.92
N GLU A 706 26.25 -8.17 -39.23
CA GLU A 706 25.88 -7.94 -37.84
C GLU A 706 24.94 -6.74 -37.77
N MET A 707 23.98 -6.74 -36.83
CA MET A 707 23.19 -5.54 -36.54
C MET A 707 23.77 -4.85 -35.31
N ILE A 708 24.17 -3.60 -35.48
CA ILE A 708 24.60 -2.74 -34.36
C ILE A 708 23.36 -2.05 -33.78
N VAL A 709 23.23 -2.10 -32.46
CA VAL A 709 22.19 -1.38 -31.72
C VAL A 709 22.64 0.05 -31.43
N GLY A 710 21.86 1.04 -31.87
CA GLY A 710 22.10 2.46 -31.63
C GLY A 710 21.00 3.09 -30.79
N TYR A 711 21.36 4.03 -29.91
CA TYR A 711 20.44 4.68 -28.99
C TYR A 711 20.41 6.19 -29.17
N THR A 712 19.22 6.77 -29.04
CA THR A 712 19.01 8.20 -28.76
C THR A 712 18.14 8.33 -27.51
N GLY A 713 17.94 9.56 -27.02
CA GLY A 713 17.02 9.80 -25.90
C GLY A 713 15.54 9.43 -26.19
N THR A 714 15.18 9.14 -27.44
CA THR A 714 13.79 8.89 -27.87
C THR A 714 13.63 7.69 -28.81
N SER A 715 14.72 7.03 -29.21
CA SER A 715 14.66 5.90 -30.14
C SER A 715 15.78 4.89 -29.97
N VAL A 716 15.48 3.63 -30.29
CA VAL A 716 16.47 2.58 -30.54
C VAL A 716 16.46 2.25 -32.03
N THR A 717 17.65 2.12 -32.60
CA THR A 717 17.86 1.82 -34.01
C THR A 717 18.73 0.59 -34.19
N LEU A 718 18.54 -0.11 -35.30
CA LEU A 718 19.41 -1.18 -35.76
C LEU A 718 20.06 -0.79 -37.09
N THR A 719 21.37 -0.95 -37.20
CA THR A 719 22.12 -0.71 -38.44
C THR A 719 22.84 -1.97 -38.88
N ALA A 720 22.53 -2.46 -40.07
CA ALA A 720 23.23 -3.59 -40.66
C ALA A 720 24.63 -3.18 -41.09
N LYS A 721 25.65 -3.86 -40.54
CA LYS A 721 27.06 -3.71 -40.87
C LYS A 721 27.58 -5.05 -41.39
N LYS A 722 28.43 -5.00 -42.41
CA LYS A 722 29.11 -6.20 -42.92
C LYS A 722 30.20 -6.60 -41.92
N LYS A 723 30.25 -7.87 -41.53
CA LYS A 723 31.31 -8.41 -40.67
C LYS A 723 32.67 -8.27 -41.35
#